data_AF-R7UG60-F1
#
_entry.id   AF-R7UG60-F1
#
_cell.length_a   1.000
_cell.length_b   1.000
_cell.length_c   1.000
_cell.angle_alpha   90.00
_cell.angle_beta   90.00
_cell.angle_gamma   90.00
#
_symmetry.space_group_name_H-M   'P 1'
#
loop_
_entity.id
_entity.type
_entity.pdbx_description
1 polymer ?
#
loop_
_entity_poly.entity_id
_entity_poly.type
_entity_poly.pdbx_seq_one_letter_code
_entity_poly.pdbx_strand_id
1 'polypeptide(L)'
;METFGTSDYRLEATDKTTLFADNPFTLRLVGCGIPGKWTHLTDGFFLNDSIPLYMGALEKVLVHEWGHLRFGVFDEYPLSPNQNFYVTSAGMVESSRCSLANTGSIYTPSTGAAGCSETGSLPWESCEFKDDEITGTGYGSLMYRQFLPQITEFCDDDPNNAKTKHNPDAVTQHNTQCNGRSVWDVINSHEDFRNVNPAVNISDTKPVFRFVRARSARVVLVLDVSGSMGGQKLEKLQQGCYQFISSIASGCTSVGIVTFTSSGRTNHEIVKINPASRLELIGAIPPYANGGTDIGAGLWKALDELQAYGDPEGGNIILVSDGEAPSFDAAADNLKSAGIIVHSIAITNAADSNIDGVARESGGMSFLFAPGDSSGSLYGAFQEIGNNIGSECVDEDKSIKVHHGSLSTTSNNRGQFFISQDVSKDTRVIFEYQTSSNIEFYLESNSGQQYGPESTEYSCRSQLNICIFEFSSIQTGMWTYALRTADGSSASASVTVVGKNPSTTIKAIEAEVYWHLSAIDDIDVGTETIQTIHATVSQAQCASGYSPVVHANVTVNVERPGNDGPVTLALLDNGAGQGKKIELPAQIKDLRVTDFSYNDRSVTLTWTAVGAELDTGTASQYEIRYANDSTSLRSSFDQQRIVVQDMIVNGADPNKPRDAGQTEVFIIVLPEGDRIFYVAVVAIDNNRTENATSPVSNVVSIPLVRLSAMAPENTTKTGWVGLIVFHGSNAIMTSLGLGVIFIVIVVYLNVKGHLPCNAL
;
A
#
# COMPACT_ATOMS: atom_id res chain seq x y z
N MET A 1 -0.30 -21.87 -12.09
CA MET A 1 0.26 -21.45 -13.39
C MET A 1 0.66 -20.00 -13.26
N GLU A 2 1.81 -19.63 -13.83
CA GLU A 2 2.31 -18.26 -13.76
C GLU A 2 1.83 -17.46 -14.98
N THR A 3 1.17 -16.33 -14.73
CA THR A 3 0.96 -15.26 -15.72
C THR A 3 1.97 -14.15 -15.46
N PHE A 4 2.13 -13.20 -16.38
CA PHE A 4 3.00 -12.02 -16.13
C PHE A 4 2.52 -11.19 -14.92
N GLY A 5 1.20 -11.07 -14.72
CA GLY A 5 0.64 -10.36 -13.57
C GLY A 5 0.87 -11.07 -12.24
N THR A 6 0.99 -12.40 -12.25
CA THR A 6 1.15 -13.24 -11.06
C THR A 6 2.54 -13.86 -10.95
N SER A 7 3.52 -13.41 -11.74
CA SER A 7 4.88 -13.96 -11.71
C SER A 7 5.72 -13.26 -10.64
N ASP A 8 6.43 -14.06 -9.85
CA ASP A 8 7.41 -13.64 -8.85
C ASP A 8 8.54 -12.79 -9.43
N TYR A 9 9.02 -13.15 -10.63
CA TYR A 9 10.04 -12.41 -11.36
C TYR A 9 9.50 -11.93 -12.71
N ARG A 10 9.58 -10.63 -12.95
CA ARG A 10 9.17 -9.99 -14.21
C ARG A 10 10.40 -9.53 -14.97
N LEU A 11 10.65 -10.16 -16.12
CA LEU A 11 11.74 -9.78 -17.02
C LEU A 11 11.20 -8.82 -18.08
N GLU A 12 11.66 -7.58 -18.04
CA GLU A 12 11.32 -6.54 -19.00
C GLU A 12 12.50 -6.22 -19.93
N ALA A 13 12.24 -5.51 -21.03
CA ALA A 13 13.33 -4.96 -21.83
C ALA A 13 14.03 -3.83 -21.06
N THR A 14 15.26 -3.48 -21.38
CA THR A 14 15.92 -2.31 -20.82
C THR A 14 15.41 -1.04 -21.49
N ASP A 15 14.90 -0.10 -20.68
CA ASP A 15 14.71 1.28 -21.13
C ASP A 15 16.05 2.02 -21.10
N LYS A 16 16.59 2.31 -22.29
CA LYS A 16 17.86 3.02 -22.45
C LYS A 16 17.77 4.51 -22.10
N THR A 17 16.59 5.01 -21.78
CA THR A 17 16.35 6.43 -21.47
C THR A 17 16.27 6.71 -19.96
N THR A 18 16.13 5.67 -19.14
CA THR A 18 16.04 5.80 -17.67
C THR A 18 17.38 5.49 -17.01
N LEU A 19 17.82 6.38 -16.11
CA LEU A 19 18.97 6.13 -15.25
C LEU A 19 18.65 4.98 -14.30
N PHE A 20 19.58 4.02 -14.14
CA PHE A 20 19.40 2.82 -13.31
C PHE A 20 18.28 1.87 -13.79
N ALA A 21 17.88 1.93 -15.07
CA ALA A 21 16.87 1.03 -15.64
C ALA A 21 17.16 -0.46 -15.43
N ASP A 22 18.44 -0.81 -15.33
CA ASP A 22 18.90 -2.20 -15.16
C ASP A 22 19.07 -2.62 -13.69
N ASN A 23 18.76 -1.75 -12.73
CA ASN A 23 18.83 -2.10 -11.32
C ASN A 23 17.59 -2.94 -10.96
N PRO A 24 17.78 -4.19 -10.50
CA PRO A 24 16.67 -4.99 -10.04
C PRO A 24 16.10 -4.40 -8.74
N PHE A 25 14.80 -4.58 -8.54
CA PHE A 25 14.14 -4.21 -7.30
C PHE A 25 12.95 -5.11 -7.05
N THR A 26 12.62 -5.31 -5.77
CA THR A 26 11.43 -6.03 -5.36
C THR A 26 10.36 -5.06 -4.85
N LEU A 27 9.18 -5.11 -5.46
CA LEU A 27 8.03 -4.38 -4.96
C LEU A 27 7.59 -5.01 -3.63
N ARG A 28 7.62 -4.23 -2.55
CA ARG A 28 7.29 -4.70 -1.21
C ARG A 28 6.11 -3.93 -0.64
N LEU A 29 5.34 -4.61 0.21
CA LEU A 29 4.42 -3.97 1.14
C LEU A 29 5.13 -3.71 2.46
N VAL A 30 4.64 -2.76 3.27
CA VAL A 30 5.29 -2.38 4.53
C VAL A 30 5.03 -3.46 5.59
N GLY A 31 6.07 -3.80 6.37
CA GLY A 31 5.99 -4.69 7.52
C GLY A 31 7.04 -5.81 7.49
N CYS A 32 7.69 -6.07 8.63
CA CYS A 32 8.72 -7.10 8.73
C CYS A 32 8.18 -8.52 8.54
N GLY A 33 8.86 -9.31 7.72
CA GLY A 33 8.50 -10.70 7.48
C GLY A 33 7.36 -10.88 6.47
N ILE A 34 6.90 -9.79 5.84
CA ILE A 34 5.83 -9.83 4.84
C ILE A 34 6.45 -9.99 3.45
N PRO A 35 6.19 -11.10 2.72
CA PRO A 35 6.73 -11.32 1.39
C PRO A 35 6.46 -10.14 0.43
N GLY A 36 7.43 -9.87 -0.44
CA GLY A 36 7.28 -8.96 -1.57
C GLY A 36 6.25 -9.47 -2.58
N LYS A 37 5.84 -8.59 -3.50
CA LYS A 37 4.85 -8.91 -4.53
C LYS A 37 5.47 -9.50 -5.79
N TRP A 38 6.54 -8.91 -6.29
CA TRP A 38 7.28 -9.35 -7.46
C TRP A 38 8.61 -8.60 -7.55
N THR A 39 9.58 -9.19 -8.26
CA THR A 39 10.90 -8.62 -8.52
C THR A 39 11.00 -8.22 -9.99
N HIS A 40 11.41 -6.97 -10.22
CA HIS A 40 11.76 -6.43 -11.53
C HIS A 40 13.16 -6.87 -11.94
N LEU A 41 13.30 -7.34 -13.17
CA LEU A 41 14.57 -7.64 -13.83
C LEU A 41 14.53 -7.10 -15.26
N THR A 42 15.69 -6.76 -15.83
CA THR A 42 15.81 -6.39 -17.24
C THR A 42 16.75 -7.31 -18.02
N ASP A 43 16.64 -7.32 -19.35
CA ASP A 43 17.65 -7.97 -20.19
C ASP A 43 19.03 -7.32 -20.03
N GLY A 44 19.11 -6.00 -19.82
CA GLY A 44 20.36 -5.30 -19.52
C GLY A 44 21.04 -5.75 -18.23
N PHE A 45 20.29 -6.05 -17.16
CA PHE A 45 20.85 -6.64 -15.93
C PHE A 45 21.69 -7.90 -16.22
N PHE A 46 21.23 -8.74 -17.16
CA PHE A 46 21.89 -9.98 -17.51
C PHE A 46 22.95 -9.86 -18.62
N LEU A 47 22.76 -8.92 -19.56
CA LEU A 47 23.54 -8.84 -20.79
C LEU A 47 24.59 -7.73 -20.80
N ASN A 48 24.52 -6.77 -19.89
CA ASN A 48 25.48 -5.68 -19.81
C ASN A 48 26.64 -6.05 -18.87
N ASP A 49 27.82 -6.24 -19.46
CA ASP A 49 29.06 -6.60 -18.74
C ASP A 49 29.51 -5.53 -17.71
N SER A 50 28.91 -4.33 -17.72
CA SER A 50 29.20 -3.28 -16.76
C SER A 50 28.44 -3.44 -15.43
N ILE A 51 27.30 -4.14 -15.43
CA ILE A 51 26.44 -4.33 -14.23
C ILE A 51 27.22 -4.92 -13.06
N PRO A 52 27.98 -6.02 -13.25
CA PRO A 52 28.70 -6.63 -12.15
C PRO A 52 29.82 -5.76 -11.56
N LEU A 53 30.31 -4.76 -12.31
CA LEU A 53 31.37 -3.87 -11.83
C LEU A 53 30.90 -2.92 -10.73
N TYR A 54 29.61 -2.62 -10.67
CA TYR A 54 29.06 -1.69 -9.68
C TYR A 54 28.07 -2.34 -8.70
N MET A 55 27.34 -3.40 -9.09
CA MET A 55 26.45 -4.15 -8.18
C MET A 55 27.12 -5.39 -7.56
N GLY A 56 28.30 -5.76 -8.06
CA GLY A 56 28.96 -7.01 -7.72
C GLY A 56 28.34 -8.22 -8.41
N ALA A 57 28.60 -9.41 -7.87
CA ALA A 57 28.21 -10.66 -8.51
C ALA A 57 26.68 -10.79 -8.64
N LEU A 58 26.18 -11.03 -9.85
CA LEU A 58 24.74 -11.02 -10.16
C LEU A 58 23.96 -12.04 -9.33
N GLU A 59 24.55 -13.20 -9.04
CA GLU A 59 23.94 -14.21 -8.19
C GLU A 59 23.67 -13.71 -6.76
N LYS A 60 24.53 -12.82 -6.22
CA LYS A 60 24.30 -12.22 -4.90
C LYS A 60 23.18 -11.19 -4.95
N VAL A 61 23.09 -10.43 -6.04
CA VAL A 61 21.98 -9.48 -6.26
C VAL A 61 20.65 -10.22 -6.36
N LEU A 62 20.61 -11.35 -7.07
CA LEU A 62 19.39 -12.17 -7.15
C LEU A 62 18.98 -12.74 -5.78
N VAL A 63 19.94 -13.20 -4.96
CA VAL A 63 19.64 -13.68 -3.60
C VAL A 63 19.20 -12.53 -2.67
N HIS A 64 19.76 -11.34 -2.85
CA HIS A 64 19.34 -10.13 -2.17
C HIS A 64 17.86 -9.81 -2.46
N GLU A 65 17.49 -9.73 -3.75
CA GLU A 65 16.09 -9.51 -4.13
C GLU A 65 15.17 -10.66 -3.72
N TRP A 66 15.64 -11.91 -3.79
CA TRP A 66 14.88 -13.06 -3.30
C TRP A 66 14.57 -12.96 -1.81
N GLY A 67 15.50 -12.45 -1.00
CA GLY A 67 15.24 -12.25 0.42
C GLY A 67 14.13 -11.23 0.67
N HIS A 68 14.11 -10.13 -0.09
CA HIS A 68 12.99 -9.18 -0.10
C HIS A 68 11.68 -9.84 -0.53
N LEU A 69 11.71 -10.62 -1.60
CA LEU A 69 10.54 -11.24 -2.19
C LEU A 69 9.95 -12.33 -1.30
N ARG A 70 10.73 -13.34 -0.91
CA ARG A 70 10.21 -14.51 -0.18
C ARG A 70 10.01 -14.23 1.30
N PHE A 71 10.94 -13.51 1.94
CA PHE A 71 10.98 -13.41 3.40
C PHE A 71 10.59 -12.04 3.94
N GLY A 72 10.40 -11.03 3.09
CA GLY A 72 10.01 -9.70 3.55
C GLY A 72 11.05 -9.03 4.45
N VAL A 73 12.33 -9.31 4.21
CA VAL A 73 13.44 -8.66 4.91
C VAL A 73 13.79 -7.35 4.23
N PHE A 74 14.60 -6.52 4.89
CA PHE A 74 14.93 -5.17 4.44
C PHE A 74 16.43 -4.97 4.36
N ASP A 75 16.80 -3.89 3.69
CA ASP A 75 18.16 -3.46 3.53
C ASP A 75 18.80 -3.12 4.90
N GLU A 76 20.00 -3.65 5.11
CA GLU A 76 20.84 -3.44 6.29
C GLU A 76 21.93 -2.39 6.08
N TYR A 77 21.86 -1.64 4.96
CA TYR A 77 22.68 -0.45 4.69
C TYR A 77 21.89 0.84 4.89
N PRO A 78 22.58 1.97 5.16
CA PRO A 78 21.94 3.27 5.27
C PRO A 78 21.38 3.73 3.92
N LEU A 79 20.16 4.28 3.94
CA LEU A 79 19.45 4.81 2.77
C LEU A 79 19.52 6.36 2.72
N SER A 80 19.87 7.00 3.83
CA SER A 80 20.03 8.43 3.93
C SER A 80 21.29 8.83 4.71
N PRO A 81 21.87 10.02 4.45
CA PRO A 81 23.12 10.45 5.08
C PRO A 81 23.11 10.43 6.62
N ASN A 82 21.97 10.74 7.24
CA ASN A 82 21.78 10.70 8.69
C ASN A 82 21.76 9.28 9.29
N GLN A 83 21.66 8.24 8.46
CA GLN A 83 21.73 6.84 8.87
C GLN A 83 23.14 6.28 8.80
N ASN A 84 24.12 7.00 8.23
CA ASN A 84 25.47 6.49 8.02
C ASN A 84 26.19 6.14 9.33
N PHE A 85 25.91 6.87 10.41
CA PHE A 85 26.56 6.70 11.70
C PHE A 85 25.57 6.84 12.86
N TYR A 86 25.88 6.16 13.97
CA TYR A 86 25.11 6.23 15.19
C TYR A 86 26.03 6.19 16.42
N VAL A 87 25.52 6.63 17.57
CA VAL A 87 26.23 6.57 18.85
C VAL A 87 25.76 5.33 19.59
N THR A 88 26.69 4.41 19.87
CA THR A 88 26.43 3.21 20.66
C THR A 88 26.09 3.55 22.11
N SER A 89 25.53 2.58 22.85
CA SER A 89 25.27 2.72 24.30
C SER A 89 26.53 3.02 25.13
N ALA A 90 27.71 2.67 24.63
CA ALA A 90 29.01 2.99 25.23
C ALA A 90 29.51 4.42 24.92
N GLY A 91 28.76 5.19 24.12
CA GLY A 91 29.14 6.55 23.70
C GLY A 91 30.13 6.59 22.54
N MET A 92 30.40 5.45 21.88
CA MET A 92 31.28 5.37 20.71
C MET A 92 30.49 5.57 19.42
N VAL A 93 31.07 6.30 18.47
CA VAL A 93 30.53 6.45 17.11
C VAL A 93 30.82 5.19 16.30
N GLU A 94 29.79 4.61 15.70
CA GLU A 94 29.89 3.47 14.80
C GLU A 94 29.17 3.75 13.47
N SER A 95 29.62 3.11 12.40
CA SER A 95 28.95 3.14 11.10
C SER A 95 27.78 2.15 11.09
N SER A 96 26.68 2.50 10.44
CA SER A 96 25.57 1.55 10.23
C SER A 96 25.99 0.43 9.28
N ARG A 97 26.07 -0.78 9.84
CA ARG A 97 26.41 -2.03 9.16
C ARG A 97 25.85 -3.18 9.96
N CYS A 98 25.50 -4.25 9.25
CA CYS A 98 24.93 -5.41 9.93
C CYS A 98 25.91 -6.08 10.91
N SER A 99 27.18 -6.23 10.53
CA SER A 99 28.20 -6.85 11.37
C SER A 99 29.36 -5.91 11.60
N LEU A 100 29.77 -5.75 12.86
CA LEU A 100 30.94 -4.97 13.25
C LEU A 100 32.27 -5.61 12.82
N ALA A 101 32.26 -6.88 12.38
CA ALA A 101 33.43 -7.54 11.82
C ALA A 101 33.79 -7.06 10.41
N ASN A 102 32.89 -6.39 9.70
CA ASN A 102 33.22 -5.67 8.48
C ASN A 102 34.06 -4.44 8.87
N THR A 103 35.36 -4.46 8.62
CA THR A 103 36.23 -3.31 8.90
C THR A 103 36.20 -2.30 7.75
N GLY A 104 36.69 -1.10 7.99
CA GLY A 104 36.68 -0.04 6.99
C GLY A 104 37.12 1.30 7.57
N SER A 105 36.97 2.35 6.77
CA SER A 105 37.38 3.70 7.12
C SER A 105 36.33 4.75 6.79
N ILE A 106 36.28 5.81 7.60
CA ILE A 106 35.41 6.97 7.36
C ILE A 106 36.10 7.91 6.38
N TYR A 107 35.38 8.35 5.37
CA TYR A 107 35.89 9.25 4.34
C TYR A 107 34.84 10.29 3.91
N THR A 108 35.32 11.36 3.27
CA THR A 108 34.45 12.36 2.64
C THR A 108 34.41 12.13 1.12
N PRO A 109 33.26 11.83 0.49
CA PRO A 109 33.18 11.53 -0.94
C PRO A 109 33.67 12.66 -1.86
N SER A 110 33.44 13.92 -1.47
CA SER A 110 33.79 15.10 -2.29
C SER A 110 35.30 15.38 -2.38
N THR A 111 36.10 14.91 -1.42
CA THR A 111 37.54 15.16 -1.37
C THR A 111 38.38 13.88 -1.40
N GLY A 112 37.76 12.71 -1.16
CA GLY A 112 38.45 11.43 -1.00
C GLY A 112 39.42 11.39 0.18
N ALA A 113 39.42 12.41 1.04
CA ALA A 113 40.35 12.53 2.15
C ALA A 113 39.96 11.60 3.30
N ALA A 114 40.98 11.01 3.93
CA ALA A 114 40.81 10.27 5.17
C ALA A 114 40.52 11.23 6.32
N GLY A 115 39.48 10.94 7.09
CA GLY A 115 39.06 11.74 8.24
C GLY A 115 37.90 12.68 7.93
N CYS A 116 36.92 12.66 8.82
CA CYS A 116 35.82 13.60 8.87
C CYS A 116 35.97 14.49 10.10
N SER A 117 35.74 15.80 9.97
CA SER A 117 35.84 16.69 11.13
C SER A 117 34.58 16.56 11.99
N GLU A 118 34.75 16.17 13.25
CA GLU A 118 33.67 16.10 14.22
C GLU A 118 33.29 17.52 14.67
N THR A 119 32.12 18.00 14.27
CA THR A 119 31.45 19.11 14.97
C THR A 119 30.22 18.57 15.67
N GLY A 120 30.41 18.01 16.86
CA GLY A 120 29.36 17.34 17.64
C GLY A 120 29.73 15.91 18.03
N SER A 121 28.74 15.08 18.38
CA SER A 121 28.93 13.66 18.75
C SER A 121 28.86 12.69 17.57
N LEU A 122 28.59 13.15 16.35
CA LEU A 122 28.53 12.34 15.12
C LEU A 122 29.35 13.01 13.99
N PRO A 123 29.83 12.25 12.99
CA PRO A 123 30.45 12.80 11.78
C PRO A 123 29.50 13.70 10.99
N TRP A 124 30.03 14.53 10.08
CA TRP A 124 29.18 15.30 9.15
C TRP A 124 28.28 14.38 8.32
N GLU A 125 27.09 14.87 7.95
CA GLU A 125 26.16 14.11 7.09
C GLU A 125 26.80 13.69 5.76
N SER A 126 27.72 14.50 5.23
CA SER A 126 28.48 14.18 4.02
C SER A 126 29.52 13.05 4.17
N CYS A 127 29.72 12.53 5.38
CA CYS A 127 30.67 11.45 5.63
C CYS A 127 30.06 10.10 5.30
N GLU A 128 30.91 9.20 4.80
CA GLU A 128 30.54 7.84 4.48
C GLU A 128 31.53 6.84 5.06
N PHE A 129 31.06 5.61 5.23
CA PHE A 129 31.88 4.48 5.61
C PHE A 129 32.25 3.66 4.36
N LYS A 130 33.55 3.46 4.15
CA LYS A 130 34.09 2.61 3.10
C LYS A 130 34.59 1.32 3.71
N ASP A 131 33.95 0.21 3.38
CA ASP A 131 34.38 -1.12 3.80
C ASP A 131 35.73 -1.50 3.19
N ASP A 132 36.51 -2.26 3.97
CA ASP A 132 37.69 -2.94 3.47
C ASP A 132 37.26 -4.17 2.64
N GLU A 133 37.97 -4.44 1.55
CA GLU A 133 37.90 -5.74 0.90
C GLU A 133 38.81 -6.72 1.64
N ILE A 134 38.22 -7.76 2.23
CA ILE A 134 38.92 -8.71 3.10
C ILE A 134 39.04 -10.05 2.39
N THR A 135 40.20 -10.70 2.53
CA THR A 135 40.40 -12.08 2.07
C THR A 135 39.63 -13.07 2.97
N GLY A 136 38.45 -13.53 2.54
CA GLY A 136 37.62 -14.48 3.27
C GLY A 136 36.17 -14.48 2.79
N THR A 137 35.31 -15.32 3.41
CA THR A 137 33.86 -15.37 3.16
C THR A 137 33.08 -15.39 4.49
N GLY A 138 31.77 -15.19 4.42
CA GLY A 138 30.85 -15.22 5.57
C GLY A 138 30.93 -13.98 6.46
N TYR A 139 31.24 -12.81 5.90
CA TYR A 139 31.27 -11.55 6.63
C TYR A 139 30.00 -10.74 6.34
N GLY A 140 29.33 -10.23 7.38
CA GLY A 140 28.15 -9.38 7.22
C GLY A 140 26.94 -10.10 6.65
N SER A 141 26.17 -9.38 5.83
CA SER A 141 24.88 -9.82 5.32
C SER A 141 24.70 -9.47 3.86
N LEU A 142 24.10 -10.38 3.09
CA LEU A 142 23.64 -10.12 1.72
C LEU A 142 22.61 -8.98 1.67
N MET A 143 22.00 -8.57 2.78
CA MET A 143 21.14 -7.38 2.87
C MET A 143 21.92 -6.07 3.09
N TYR A 144 23.24 -6.10 3.29
CA TYR A 144 24.06 -4.92 3.56
C TYR A 144 24.77 -4.37 2.32
N ARG A 145 25.82 -5.04 1.85
CA ARG A 145 26.62 -4.57 0.71
C ARG A 145 27.05 -5.78 -0.09
N GLN A 146 26.07 -6.43 -0.71
CA GLN A 146 26.22 -7.71 -1.40
C GLN A 146 27.32 -7.72 -2.47
N PHE A 147 27.71 -6.54 -2.98
CA PHE A 147 28.81 -6.41 -3.92
C PHE A 147 30.18 -6.77 -3.35
N LEU A 148 30.36 -6.69 -2.02
CA LEU A 148 31.63 -7.01 -1.37
C LEU A 148 31.92 -8.53 -1.47
N PRO A 149 33.13 -8.92 -1.92
CA PRO A 149 33.47 -10.33 -2.12
C PRO A 149 33.26 -11.20 -0.87
N GLN A 150 33.59 -10.66 0.30
CA GLN A 150 33.52 -11.37 1.58
C GLN A 150 32.11 -11.67 2.09
N ILE A 151 31.08 -11.04 1.53
CA ILE A 151 29.69 -11.20 1.94
C ILE A 151 29.04 -12.34 1.17
N THR A 152 28.73 -13.45 1.85
CA THR A 152 28.15 -14.66 1.23
C THR A 152 26.94 -15.21 1.97
N GLU A 153 26.58 -14.62 3.12
CA GLU A 153 25.58 -15.13 4.06
C GLU A 153 24.67 -13.98 4.51
N PHE A 154 23.59 -14.29 5.21
CA PHE A 154 22.79 -13.30 5.93
C PHE A 154 23.32 -13.16 7.35
N CYS A 155 23.09 -11.99 7.96
CA CYS A 155 23.39 -11.83 9.37
C CYS A 155 22.46 -12.66 10.26
N ASP A 156 23.03 -13.17 11.34
CA ASP A 156 22.39 -14.03 12.31
C ASP A 156 22.66 -13.56 13.75
N ASP A 157 22.04 -14.24 14.72
CA ASP A 157 22.22 -13.96 16.14
C ASP A 157 23.17 -14.97 16.82
N ASP A 158 24.01 -15.72 16.08
CA ASP A 158 24.94 -16.70 16.66
C ASP A 158 26.06 -15.96 17.42
N PRO A 159 26.11 -16.07 18.77
CA PRO A 159 27.14 -15.39 19.55
C PRO A 159 28.55 -15.93 19.27
N ASN A 160 28.68 -17.09 18.63
CA ASN A 160 29.95 -17.72 18.29
C ASN A 160 30.47 -17.33 16.90
N ASN A 161 29.63 -16.73 16.06
CA ASN A 161 30.03 -16.26 14.73
C ASN A 161 30.08 -14.74 14.67
N ALA A 162 31.18 -14.15 15.14
CA ALA A 162 31.36 -12.70 15.11
C ALA A 162 31.30 -12.09 13.70
N LYS A 163 31.45 -12.88 12.63
CA LYS A 163 31.47 -12.37 11.25
C LYS A 163 30.08 -12.02 10.73
N THR A 164 29.06 -12.82 11.06
CA THR A 164 27.65 -12.62 10.67
C THR A 164 26.79 -12.09 11.81
N LYS A 165 27.35 -11.95 13.02
CA LYS A 165 26.64 -11.43 14.18
C LYS A 165 25.96 -10.10 13.87
N HIS A 166 24.64 -10.10 13.98
CA HIS A 166 23.78 -8.97 13.75
C HIS A 166 23.99 -7.86 14.78
N ASN A 167 23.84 -6.62 14.32
CA ASN A 167 24.02 -5.40 15.07
C ASN A 167 22.67 -4.67 15.19
N PRO A 168 21.92 -4.89 16.29
CA PRO A 168 20.57 -4.33 16.45
C PRO A 168 20.57 -2.81 16.65
N ASP A 169 21.71 -2.22 17.02
CA ASP A 169 21.85 -0.78 17.27
C ASP A 169 22.04 0.02 15.96
N ALA A 170 22.37 -0.65 14.84
CA ALA A 170 22.58 0.01 13.57
C ALA A 170 21.29 0.70 13.08
N VAL A 171 21.43 1.90 12.53
CA VAL A 171 20.28 2.66 12.01
C VAL A 171 20.04 2.23 10.56
N THR A 172 19.41 1.07 10.39
CA THR A 172 19.11 0.46 9.08
C THR A 172 17.60 0.36 8.86
N GLN A 173 17.18 0.18 7.61
CA GLN A 173 15.77 -0.07 7.32
C GLN A 173 15.31 -1.36 7.99
N HIS A 174 16.13 -2.43 7.95
CA HIS A 174 15.82 -3.68 8.63
C HIS A 174 15.59 -3.53 10.11
N ASN A 175 16.50 -2.89 10.86
CA ASN A 175 16.34 -2.75 12.31
C ASN A 175 15.10 -1.91 12.65
N THR A 176 14.83 -0.88 11.85
CA THR A 176 13.66 -0.02 12.03
C THR A 176 12.36 -0.79 11.81
N GLN A 177 12.28 -1.59 10.74
CA GLN A 177 11.04 -2.29 10.37
C GLN A 177 10.85 -3.60 11.16
N CYS A 178 11.93 -4.25 11.54
CA CYS A 178 11.96 -5.56 12.20
C CYS A 178 12.25 -5.50 13.69
N ASN A 179 12.15 -4.32 14.33
CA ASN A 179 12.42 -4.11 15.76
C ASN A 179 13.80 -4.63 16.20
N GLY A 180 14.82 -4.44 15.35
CA GLY A 180 16.20 -4.87 15.62
C GLY A 180 16.44 -6.38 15.56
N ARG A 181 15.51 -7.18 15.00
CA ARG A 181 15.73 -8.60 14.72
C ARG A 181 16.73 -8.76 13.57
N SER A 182 17.50 -9.84 13.59
CA SER A 182 18.37 -10.20 12.47
C SER A 182 17.59 -10.71 11.27
N VAL A 183 18.18 -10.58 10.08
CA VAL A 183 17.62 -11.14 8.84
C VAL A 183 17.39 -12.65 8.99
N TRP A 184 18.32 -13.37 9.62
CA TRP A 184 18.17 -14.82 9.82
C TRP A 184 17.07 -15.18 10.82
N ASP A 185 16.83 -14.38 11.86
CA ASP A 185 15.69 -14.59 12.77
C ASP A 185 14.36 -14.42 12.03
N VAL A 186 14.24 -13.40 11.17
CA VAL A 186 13.05 -13.23 10.32
C VAL A 186 12.85 -14.43 9.40
N ILE A 187 13.90 -14.87 8.70
CA ILE A 187 13.88 -16.05 7.82
C ILE A 187 13.46 -17.31 8.60
N ASN A 188 14.06 -17.58 9.76
CA ASN A 188 13.73 -18.76 10.57
C ASN A 188 12.29 -18.74 11.12
N SER A 189 11.70 -17.55 11.25
CA SER A 189 10.30 -17.39 11.64
C SER A 189 9.30 -17.56 10.48
N HIS A 190 9.77 -17.74 9.25
CA HIS A 190 8.93 -17.96 8.07
C HIS A 190 8.34 -19.39 8.05
N GLU A 191 7.20 -19.57 7.38
CA GLU A 191 6.50 -20.87 7.23
C GLU A 191 7.40 -21.98 6.66
N ASP A 192 8.34 -21.59 5.78
CA ASP A 192 9.32 -22.47 5.16
C ASP A 192 10.19 -23.22 6.18
N PHE A 193 10.38 -22.63 7.37
CA PHE A 193 11.26 -23.12 8.43
C PHE A 193 10.52 -23.50 9.72
N ARG A 194 9.39 -22.85 10.04
CA ARG A 194 8.60 -23.09 11.27
C ARG A 194 8.01 -24.50 11.38
N ASN A 195 7.68 -25.16 10.27
CA ASN A 195 6.89 -26.40 10.25
C ASN A 195 7.72 -27.70 10.20
N VAL A 196 8.88 -27.74 10.83
CA VAL A 196 9.75 -28.95 10.88
C VAL A 196 10.05 -29.44 9.46
N ASN A 197 10.54 -28.56 8.60
CA ASN A 197 11.13 -28.94 7.32
C ASN A 197 12.62 -29.22 7.62
N PRO A 198 13.00 -30.44 8.07
CA PRO A 198 14.40 -30.72 8.37
C PRO A 198 15.21 -30.45 7.11
N ALA A 199 16.44 -29.95 7.26
CA ALA A 199 17.33 -29.72 6.12
C ALA A 199 17.28 -30.94 5.20
N VAL A 200 16.61 -30.77 4.05
CA VAL A 200 16.52 -31.83 3.07
C VAL A 200 17.93 -32.00 2.54
N ASN A 201 18.43 -33.23 2.57
CA ASN A 201 19.75 -33.51 2.01
C ASN A 201 19.63 -33.50 0.49
N ILE A 202 19.63 -32.28 -0.09
CA ILE A 202 19.50 -32.04 -1.51
C ILE A 202 20.89 -32.20 -2.13
N SER A 203 21.05 -33.21 -2.99
CA SER A 203 22.32 -33.49 -3.66
C SER A 203 22.68 -32.46 -4.74
N ASP A 204 21.70 -31.71 -5.23
CA ASP A 204 21.88 -30.67 -6.25
C ASP A 204 21.05 -29.43 -5.88
N THR A 205 21.74 -28.39 -5.42
CA THR A 205 21.13 -27.10 -5.07
C THR A 205 21.02 -26.15 -6.27
N LYS A 206 21.32 -26.63 -7.49
CA LYS A 206 21.21 -25.82 -8.70
C LYS A 206 19.73 -25.50 -8.97
N PRO A 207 19.34 -24.21 -8.99
CA PRO A 207 17.96 -23.85 -9.30
C PRO A 207 17.61 -24.21 -10.76
N VAL A 208 16.37 -24.66 -10.96
CA VAL A 208 15.80 -24.91 -12.29
C VAL A 208 14.84 -23.77 -12.61
N PHE A 209 15.16 -22.99 -13.64
CA PHE A 209 14.33 -21.89 -14.09
C PHE A 209 13.41 -22.33 -15.24
N ARG A 210 12.12 -21.97 -15.14
CA ARG A 210 11.15 -22.11 -16.23
C ARG A 210 10.81 -20.72 -16.74
N PHE A 211 11.25 -20.39 -17.95
CA PHE A 211 10.90 -19.14 -18.59
C PHE A 211 9.56 -19.28 -19.31
N VAL A 212 8.60 -18.44 -18.94
CA VAL A 212 7.31 -18.31 -19.63
C VAL A 212 7.20 -16.96 -20.31
N ARG A 213 6.49 -16.94 -21.43
CA ARG A 213 6.20 -15.72 -22.17
C ARG A 213 4.69 -15.52 -22.20
N ALA A 214 4.26 -14.31 -21.87
CA ALA A 214 2.85 -13.93 -21.98
C ALA A 214 2.32 -14.18 -23.40
N ARG A 215 1.02 -14.47 -23.54
CA ARG A 215 0.35 -14.62 -24.84
C ARG A 215 -0.76 -13.58 -24.95
N SER A 216 -1.29 -13.38 -26.14
CA SER A 216 -2.51 -12.59 -26.31
C SER A 216 -3.65 -13.20 -25.47
N ALA A 217 -4.29 -12.36 -24.66
CA ALA A 217 -5.36 -12.77 -23.76
C ALA A 217 -6.52 -13.42 -24.53
N ARG A 218 -7.01 -14.56 -24.00
CA ARG A 218 -8.21 -15.26 -24.51
C ARG A 218 -9.19 -15.35 -23.36
N VAL A 219 -10.37 -14.78 -23.56
CA VAL A 219 -11.40 -14.64 -22.53
C VAL A 219 -12.70 -15.23 -23.03
N VAL A 220 -13.34 -16.07 -22.23
CA VAL A 220 -14.72 -16.50 -22.48
C VAL A 220 -15.62 -15.94 -21.38
N LEU A 221 -16.58 -15.09 -21.77
CA LEU A 221 -17.64 -14.65 -20.88
C LEU A 221 -18.65 -15.79 -20.73
N VAL A 222 -18.84 -16.27 -19.50
CA VAL A 222 -19.79 -17.35 -19.17
C VAL A 222 -20.92 -16.76 -18.36
N LEU A 223 -22.06 -16.58 -19.02
CA LEU A 223 -23.14 -15.71 -18.55
C LEU A 223 -24.36 -16.53 -18.13
N ASP A 224 -24.75 -16.41 -16.86
CA ASP A 224 -25.98 -16.98 -16.35
C ASP A 224 -27.19 -16.21 -16.91
N VAL A 225 -28.05 -16.92 -17.62
CA VAL A 225 -29.31 -16.36 -18.15
C VAL A 225 -30.51 -17.16 -17.67
N SER A 226 -30.38 -17.84 -16.53
CA SER A 226 -31.46 -18.58 -15.87
C SER A 226 -32.58 -17.65 -15.39
N GLY A 227 -33.77 -18.21 -15.12
CA GLY A 227 -34.93 -17.40 -14.72
C GLY A 227 -34.71 -16.53 -13.46
N SER A 228 -33.83 -16.93 -12.54
CA SER A 228 -33.49 -16.19 -11.32
C SER A 228 -32.75 -14.87 -11.60
N MET A 229 -32.11 -14.77 -12.76
CA MET A 229 -31.39 -13.58 -13.25
C MET A 229 -32.32 -12.49 -13.79
N GLY A 230 -33.64 -12.69 -13.84
CA GLY A 230 -34.58 -11.69 -14.34
C GLY A 230 -34.50 -10.32 -13.63
N GLY A 231 -34.93 -9.26 -14.33
CA GLY A 231 -34.97 -7.90 -13.79
C GLY A 231 -33.57 -7.27 -13.67
N GLN A 232 -33.31 -6.60 -12.54
CA GLN A 232 -32.09 -5.80 -12.33
C GLN A 232 -30.80 -6.63 -12.43
N LYS A 233 -30.83 -7.93 -12.09
CA LYS A 233 -29.64 -8.79 -12.16
C LYS A 233 -29.15 -8.95 -13.61
N LEU A 234 -30.05 -9.27 -14.55
CA LEU A 234 -29.73 -9.37 -15.98
C LEU A 234 -29.32 -8.01 -16.54
N GLU A 235 -30.00 -6.93 -16.16
CA GLU A 235 -29.62 -5.56 -16.59
C GLU A 235 -28.16 -5.26 -16.21
N LYS A 236 -27.75 -5.60 -14.98
CA LYS A 236 -26.38 -5.41 -14.51
C LYS A 236 -25.37 -6.30 -15.22
N LEU A 237 -25.71 -7.58 -15.45
CA LEU A 237 -24.89 -8.48 -16.26
C LEU A 237 -24.66 -7.92 -17.66
N GLN A 238 -25.72 -7.45 -18.32
CA GLN A 238 -25.67 -6.85 -19.66
C GLN A 238 -24.80 -5.59 -19.69
N GLN A 239 -24.95 -4.70 -18.70
CA GLN A 239 -24.15 -3.48 -18.56
C GLN A 239 -22.66 -3.79 -18.35
N GLY A 240 -22.35 -4.74 -17.46
CA GLY A 240 -20.98 -5.19 -17.22
C GLY A 240 -20.33 -5.80 -18.46
N CYS A 241 -21.04 -6.68 -19.18
CA CYS A 241 -20.56 -7.26 -20.43
C CYS A 241 -20.30 -6.17 -21.49
N TYR A 242 -21.20 -5.20 -21.60
CA TYR A 242 -21.01 -4.07 -22.51
C TYR A 242 -19.74 -3.30 -22.17
N GLN A 243 -19.50 -2.96 -20.91
CA GLN A 243 -18.28 -2.27 -20.48
C GLN A 243 -17.01 -3.08 -20.75
N PHE A 244 -17.06 -4.38 -20.46
CA PHE A 244 -15.94 -5.26 -20.75
C PHE A 244 -15.59 -5.24 -22.23
N ILE A 245 -16.58 -5.50 -23.09
CA ILE A 245 -16.39 -5.59 -24.54
C ILE A 245 -16.12 -4.23 -25.18
N SER A 246 -16.64 -3.12 -24.64
CA SER A 246 -16.53 -1.79 -25.24
C SER A 246 -15.35 -0.97 -24.74
N SER A 247 -14.83 -1.23 -23.54
CA SER A 247 -13.85 -0.35 -22.87
C SER A 247 -12.66 -1.10 -22.27
N ILE A 248 -12.88 -2.27 -21.67
CA ILE A 248 -11.84 -2.94 -20.88
C ILE A 248 -11.01 -3.91 -21.72
N ALA A 249 -11.66 -4.70 -22.60
CA ALA A 249 -10.98 -5.62 -23.48
C ALA A 249 -10.12 -4.85 -24.50
N SER A 250 -8.82 -5.15 -24.49
CA SER A 250 -7.80 -4.57 -25.38
C SER A 250 -7.98 -5.04 -26.83
N GLY A 251 -7.39 -4.33 -27.80
CA GLY A 251 -7.36 -4.76 -29.21
C GLY A 251 -6.62 -6.09 -29.45
N CYS A 252 -5.91 -6.59 -28.45
CA CYS A 252 -5.16 -7.84 -28.50
C CYS A 252 -5.89 -9.00 -27.84
N THR A 253 -6.94 -8.69 -27.07
CA THR A 253 -7.76 -9.70 -26.41
C THR A 253 -8.65 -10.38 -27.44
N SER A 254 -8.80 -11.69 -27.34
CA SER A 254 -9.82 -12.44 -28.04
C SER A 254 -10.92 -12.83 -27.07
N VAL A 255 -12.17 -12.56 -27.43
CA VAL A 255 -13.34 -12.72 -26.56
C VAL A 255 -14.35 -13.65 -27.20
N GLY A 256 -14.84 -14.63 -26.45
CA GLY A 256 -16.01 -15.44 -26.77
C GLY A 256 -17.13 -15.23 -25.76
N ILE A 257 -18.37 -15.58 -26.12
CA ILE A 257 -19.54 -15.47 -25.24
C ILE A 257 -20.27 -16.82 -25.21
N VAL A 258 -20.38 -17.35 -24.01
CA VAL A 258 -21.15 -18.54 -23.67
C VAL A 258 -22.24 -18.14 -22.69
N THR A 259 -23.45 -18.62 -22.90
CA THR A 259 -24.54 -18.51 -21.93
C THR A 259 -24.89 -19.88 -21.38
N PHE A 260 -25.51 -19.92 -20.20
CA PHE A 260 -26.06 -21.16 -19.67
C PHE A 260 -27.42 -20.96 -19.01
N THR A 261 -28.24 -21.99 -19.16
CA THR A 261 -29.47 -22.20 -18.40
C THR A 261 -29.43 -23.63 -17.85
N SER A 262 -30.29 -24.54 -18.29
CA SER A 262 -30.17 -25.99 -18.07
C SER A 262 -29.14 -26.67 -19.00
N SER A 263 -28.47 -25.89 -19.85
CA SER A 263 -27.41 -26.32 -20.76
C SER A 263 -26.55 -25.12 -21.17
N GLY A 264 -25.28 -25.34 -21.50
CA GLY A 264 -24.38 -24.32 -22.05
C GLY A 264 -24.57 -24.12 -23.56
N ARG A 265 -24.48 -22.87 -24.03
CA ARG A 265 -24.60 -22.50 -25.43
C ARG A 265 -23.58 -21.44 -25.81
N THR A 266 -22.94 -21.61 -26.96
CA THR A 266 -22.12 -20.57 -27.58
C THR A 266 -23.03 -19.52 -28.23
N ASN A 267 -22.91 -18.28 -27.75
CA ASN A 267 -23.56 -17.12 -28.35
C ASN A 267 -22.65 -16.46 -29.37
N HIS A 268 -21.35 -16.48 -29.13
CA HIS A 268 -20.33 -16.00 -30.06
C HIS A 268 -19.03 -16.79 -29.85
N GLU A 269 -18.44 -17.26 -30.95
CA GLU A 269 -17.13 -17.91 -30.94
C GLU A 269 -16.02 -16.92 -30.53
N ILE A 270 -14.86 -17.42 -30.10
CA ILE A 270 -13.74 -16.55 -29.70
C ILE A 270 -13.23 -15.76 -30.91
N VAL A 271 -13.30 -14.43 -30.83
CA VAL A 271 -12.82 -13.52 -31.89
C VAL A 271 -11.91 -12.43 -31.31
N LYS A 272 -10.87 -12.06 -32.07
CA LYS A 272 -9.99 -10.95 -31.69
C LYS A 272 -10.75 -9.61 -31.74
N ILE A 273 -10.58 -8.80 -30.70
CA ILE A 273 -11.23 -7.50 -30.56
C ILE A 273 -10.71 -6.52 -31.63
N ASN A 274 -11.65 -5.92 -32.36
CA ASN A 274 -11.47 -4.83 -33.31
C ASN A 274 -12.81 -4.05 -33.42
N PRO A 275 -12.86 -2.91 -34.13
CA PRO A 275 -14.11 -2.13 -34.23
C PRO A 275 -15.34 -2.91 -34.73
N ALA A 276 -15.16 -3.86 -35.65
CA ALA A 276 -16.27 -4.67 -36.17
C ALA A 276 -16.67 -5.77 -35.18
N SER A 277 -15.70 -6.54 -34.66
CA SER A 277 -15.99 -7.63 -33.71
C SER A 277 -16.55 -7.13 -32.38
N ARG A 278 -16.23 -5.90 -31.95
CA ARG A 278 -16.91 -5.27 -30.80
C ARG A 278 -18.41 -5.16 -31.02
N LEU A 279 -18.86 -4.78 -32.21
CA LEU A 279 -20.29 -4.67 -32.52
C LEU A 279 -20.97 -6.04 -32.56
N GLU A 280 -20.28 -7.06 -33.12
CA GLU A 280 -20.75 -8.45 -33.16
C GLU A 280 -20.92 -9.03 -31.74
N LEU A 281 -19.90 -8.87 -30.89
CA LEU A 281 -19.91 -9.32 -29.50
C LEU A 281 -20.98 -8.60 -28.66
N ILE A 282 -21.11 -7.27 -28.80
CA ILE A 282 -22.18 -6.51 -28.13
C ILE A 282 -23.56 -6.99 -28.58
N GLY A 283 -23.73 -7.32 -29.87
CA GLY A 283 -24.96 -7.89 -30.40
C GLY A 283 -25.26 -9.32 -29.91
N ALA A 284 -24.26 -10.05 -29.42
CA ALA A 284 -24.39 -11.41 -28.89
C ALA A 284 -24.65 -11.46 -27.36
N ILE A 285 -24.65 -10.31 -26.67
CA ILE A 285 -25.04 -10.20 -25.26
C ILE A 285 -26.50 -10.68 -25.11
N PRO A 286 -26.81 -11.58 -24.16
CA PRO A 286 -28.14 -12.18 -24.04
C PRO A 286 -29.21 -11.16 -23.66
N PRO A 287 -30.34 -11.08 -24.39
CA PRO A 287 -31.38 -10.07 -24.14
C PRO A 287 -32.38 -10.45 -23.04
N TYR A 288 -32.53 -11.74 -22.71
CA TYR A 288 -33.55 -12.24 -21.79
C TYR A 288 -33.01 -13.37 -20.91
N ALA A 289 -33.60 -13.51 -19.73
CA ALA A 289 -33.33 -14.57 -18.77
C ALA A 289 -34.52 -15.55 -18.72
N ASN A 290 -34.27 -16.85 -18.83
CA ASN A 290 -35.27 -17.92 -18.70
C ASN A 290 -34.62 -19.29 -18.43
N GLY A 291 -35.42 -20.29 -18.05
CA GLY A 291 -34.94 -21.66 -17.86
C GLY A 291 -34.33 -21.90 -16.47
N GLY A 292 -33.79 -23.10 -16.26
CA GLY A 292 -33.09 -23.48 -15.03
C GLY A 292 -31.62 -23.05 -15.05
N THR A 293 -30.83 -23.60 -14.12
CA THR A 293 -29.44 -23.18 -13.87
C THR A 293 -28.51 -24.39 -13.80
N ASP A 294 -27.45 -24.40 -14.62
CA ASP A 294 -26.39 -25.40 -14.68
C ASP A 294 -25.06 -24.71 -15.06
N ILE A 295 -24.33 -24.31 -14.03
CA ILE A 295 -23.01 -23.67 -14.16
C ILE A 295 -22.01 -24.62 -14.83
N GLY A 296 -22.05 -25.91 -14.49
CA GLY A 296 -21.15 -26.92 -15.04
C GLY A 296 -21.26 -26.98 -16.57
N ALA A 297 -22.47 -26.96 -17.11
CA ALA A 297 -22.69 -26.94 -18.55
C ALA A 297 -22.12 -25.69 -19.24
N GLY A 298 -22.19 -24.53 -18.59
CA GLY A 298 -21.55 -23.29 -19.06
C GLY A 298 -20.03 -23.39 -19.08
N LEU A 299 -19.44 -23.92 -17.99
CA LEU A 299 -17.99 -24.13 -17.86
C LEU A 299 -17.44 -25.13 -18.86
N TRP A 300 -18.13 -26.26 -19.09
CA TRP A 300 -17.77 -27.22 -20.15
C TRP A 300 -17.79 -26.57 -21.52
N LYS A 301 -18.83 -25.77 -21.80
CA LYS A 301 -18.93 -25.09 -23.09
C LYS A 301 -17.81 -24.06 -23.28
N ALA A 302 -17.39 -23.38 -22.22
CA ALA A 302 -16.25 -22.47 -22.27
C ALA A 302 -14.91 -23.21 -22.53
N LEU A 303 -14.72 -24.39 -21.94
CA LEU A 303 -13.58 -25.25 -22.24
C LEU A 303 -13.57 -25.65 -23.72
N ASP A 304 -14.71 -26.07 -24.27
CA ASP A 304 -14.84 -26.39 -25.70
C ASP A 304 -14.39 -25.21 -26.58
N GLU A 305 -14.85 -23.99 -26.29
CA GLU A 305 -14.52 -22.79 -27.07
C GLU A 305 -13.03 -22.47 -27.02
N LEU A 306 -12.41 -22.58 -25.83
CA LEU A 306 -10.97 -22.36 -25.68
C LEU A 306 -10.16 -23.41 -26.44
N GLN A 307 -10.56 -24.69 -26.38
CA GLN A 307 -9.92 -25.79 -27.10
C GLN A 307 -10.10 -25.69 -28.62
N ALA A 308 -11.27 -25.24 -29.08
CA ALA A 308 -11.54 -25.02 -30.50
C ALA A 308 -10.69 -23.88 -31.06
N TYR A 309 -10.44 -22.84 -30.25
CA TYR A 309 -9.58 -21.73 -30.63
C TYR A 309 -8.08 -22.09 -30.59
N GLY A 310 -7.66 -22.98 -29.69
CA GLY A 310 -6.29 -23.48 -29.61
C GLY A 310 -5.95 -24.16 -28.28
N ASP A 311 -4.69 -24.06 -27.87
CA ASP A 311 -4.22 -24.57 -26.57
C ASP A 311 -4.93 -23.86 -25.40
N PRO A 312 -5.73 -24.52 -24.56
CA PRO A 312 -6.52 -23.86 -23.52
C PRO A 312 -5.67 -23.30 -22.35
N GLU A 313 -4.41 -23.72 -22.19
CA GLU A 313 -3.55 -23.30 -21.08
C GLU A 313 -3.36 -21.77 -21.08
N GLY A 314 -3.59 -21.13 -19.93
CA GLY A 314 -3.59 -19.68 -19.76
C GLY A 314 -4.80 -18.97 -20.40
N GLY A 315 -5.86 -19.69 -20.76
CA GLY A 315 -7.17 -19.13 -21.10
C GLY A 315 -7.88 -18.60 -19.85
N ASN A 316 -8.76 -17.61 -20.00
CA ASN A 316 -9.49 -16.99 -18.90
C ASN A 316 -10.99 -17.15 -19.11
N ILE A 317 -11.71 -17.46 -18.03
CA ILE A 317 -13.17 -17.51 -17.99
C ILE A 317 -13.65 -16.43 -17.03
N ILE A 318 -14.67 -15.66 -17.42
CA ILE A 318 -15.37 -14.75 -16.50
C ILE A 318 -16.79 -15.27 -16.32
N LEU A 319 -17.03 -15.94 -15.18
CA LEU A 319 -18.32 -16.49 -14.80
C LEU A 319 -19.14 -15.42 -14.08
N VAL A 320 -20.32 -15.10 -14.60
CA VAL A 320 -21.27 -14.16 -13.97
C VAL A 320 -22.57 -14.91 -13.66
N SER A 321 -22.93 -15.05 -12.38
CA SER A 321 -24.07 -15.85 -11.93
C SER A 321 -24.65 -15.38 -10.60
N ASP A 322 -25.90 -15.72 -10.32
CA ASP A 322 -26.50 -15.60 -8.98
C ASP A 322 -26.46 -16.91 -8.16
N GLY A 323 -25.79 -17.95 -8.69
CA GLY A 323 -25.23 -19.10 -7.97
C GLY A 323 -26.21 -20.17 -7.50
N GLU A 324 -27.44 -20.20 -8.04
CA GLU A 324 -28.42 -21.23 -7.77
C GLU A 324 -28.18 -22.52 -8.60
N ALA A 325 -27.02 -23.18 -8.45
CA ALA A 325 -26.69 -24.38 -9.23
C ALA A 325 -26.31 -25.59 -8.36
N PRO A 326 -26.54 -26.84 -8.83
CA PRO A 326 -25.94 -28.04 -8.24
C PRO A 326 -24.41 -28.02 -8.36
N SER A 327 -23.71 -28.91 -7.62
CA SER A 327 -22.24 -29.03 -7.66
C SER A 327 -21.71 -29.16 -9.10
N PHE A 328 -20.68 -28.36 -9.41
CA PHE A 328 -19.99 -28.28 -10.70
C PHE A 328 -18.49 -28.59 -10.57
N ASP A 329 -18.12 -29.31 -9.50
CA ASP A 329 -16.72 -29.59 -9.13
C ASP A 329 -15.96 -30.29 -10.26
N ALA A 330 -16.60 -31.22 -10.96
CA ALA A 330 -16.00 -31.94 -12.09
C ALA A 330 -15.60 -31.00 -13.26
N ALA A 331 -16.40 -29.97 -13.53
CA ALA A 331 -16.08 -28.99 -14.57
C ALA A 331 -14.91 -28.11 -14.11
N ALA A 332 -14.95 -27.66 -12.84
CA ALA A 332 -13.88 -26.88 -12.24
C ALA A 332 -12.53 -27.63 -12.23
N ASP A 333 -12.53 -28.91 -11.86
CA ASP A 333 -11.34 -29.76 -11.84
C ASP A 333 -10.71 -29.93 -13.22
N ASN A 334 -11.53 -30.07 -14.26
CA ASN A 334 -11.03 -30.17 -15.62
C ASN A 334 -10.50 -28.83 -16.15
N LEU A 335 -11.12 -27.70 -15.81
CA LEU A 335 -10.59 -26.37 -16.15
C LEU A 335 -9.21 -26.14 -15.50
N LYS A 336 -9.08 -26.46 -14.21
CA LYS A 336 -7.80 -26.39 -13.49
C LYS A 336 -6.74 -27.27 -14.15
N SER A 337 -7.09 -28.52 -14.48
CA SER A 337 -6.19 -29.47 -15.13
C SER A 337 -5.80 -29.05 -16.56
N ALA A 338 -6.69 -28.37 -17.28
CA ALA A 338 -6.45 -27.81 -18.61
C ALA A 338 -5.66 -26.50 -18.60
N GLY A 339 -5.38 -25.98 -17.41
CA GLY A 339 -4.59 -24.79 -17.24
C GLY A 339 -5.36 -23.47 -17.39
N ILE A 340 -6.67 -23.48 -17.17
CA ILE A 340 -7.55 -22.32 -17.35
C ILE A 340 -7.75 -21.60 -16.01
N ILE A 341 -7.76 -20.27 -16.07
CA ILE A 341 -8.03 -19.38 -14.94
C ILE A 341 -9.51 -18.98 -14.97
N VAL A 342 -10.21 -19.13 -13.86
CA VAL A 342 -11.63 -18.78 -13.74
C VAL A 342 -11.77 -17.58 -12.82
N HIS A 343 -12.42 -16.53 -13.29
CA HIS A 343 -12.85 -15.40 -12.49
C HIS A 343 -14.36 -15.51 -12.25
N SER A 344 -14.84 -15.09 -11.08
CA SER A 344 -16.25 -15.13 -10.70
C SER A 344 -16.79 -13.75 -10.34
N ILE A 345 -18.02 -13.46 -10.77
CA ILE A 345 -18.82 -12.32 -10.36
C ILE A 345 -20.17 -12.86 -9.87
N ALA A 346 -20.32 -12.94 -8.55
CA ALA A 346 -21.53 -13.33 -7.84
C ALA A 346 -22.50 -12.14 -7.78
N ILE A 347 -23.74 -12.29 -8.28
CA ILE A 347 -24.77 -11.24 -8.20
C ILE A 347 -25.62 -11.32 -6.92
N THR A 348 -25.43 -12.35 -6.08
CA THR A 348 -26.09 -12.45 -4.78
C THR A 348 -25.18 -13.09 -3.73
N ASN A 349 -25.42 -12.80 -2.44
CA ASN A 349 -24.71 -13.42 -1.31
C ASN A 349 -24.84 -14.96 -1.29
N ALA A 350 -25.94 -15.50 -1.83
CA ALA A 350 -26.14 -16.94 -1.93
C ALA A 350 -25.21 -17.59 -2.98
N ALA A 351 -24.75 -16.81 -3.96
CA ALA A 351 -23.86 -17.27 -5.02
C ALA A 351 -22.41 -17.46 -4.56
N ASP A 352 -21.98 -16.57 -3.66
CA ASP A 352 -20.59 -16.40 -3.23
C ASP A 352 -19.96 -17.73 -2.77
N SER A 353 -20.63 -18.44 -1.87
CA SER A 353 -20.10 -19.68 -1.28
C SER A 353 -19.81 -20.82 -2.27
N ASN A 354 -20.46 -20.84 -3.43
CA ASN A 354 -20.30 -21.92 -4.42
C ASN A 354 -19.30 -21.57 -5.52
N ILE A 355 -19.33 -20.33 -6.05
CA ILE A 355 -18.50 -19.96 -7.22
C ILE A 355 -17.12 -19.41 -6.85
N ASP A 356 -16.96 -18.90 -5.61
CA ASP A 356 -15.70 -18.34 -5.12
C ASP A 356 -14.58 -19.41 -5.05
N GLY A 357 -14.94 -20.63 -4.65
CA GLY A 357 -13.99 -21.75 -4.56
C GLY A 357 -13.26 -22.02 -5.87
N VAL A 358 -13.98 -21.99 -7.00
CA VAL A 358 -13.39 -22.27 -8.33
C VAL A 358 -12.45 -21.15 -8.78
N ALA A 359 -12.81 -19.89 -8.51
CA ALA A 359 -11.93 -18.77 -8.82
C ALA A 359 -10.63 -18.87 -8.00
N ARG A 360 -10.76 -19.07 -6.68
CA ARG A 360 -9.62 -19.21 -5.77
C ARG A 360 -8.70 -20.35 -6.16
N GLU A 361 -9.24 -21.54 -6.43
CA GLU A 361 -8.46 -22.73 -6.76
C GLU A 361 -7.78 -22.66 -8.14
N SER A 362 -8.35 -21.92 -9.09
CA SER A 362 -7.74 -21.70 -10.40
C SER A 362 -6.75 -20.51 -10.42
N GLY A 363 -6.61 -19.79 -9.29
CA GLY A 363 -5.79 -18.58 -9.19
C GLY A 363 -6.43 -17.34 -9.83
N GLY A 364 -7.74 -17.37 -10.09
CA GLY A 364 -8.51 -16.23 -10.55
C GLY A 364 -9.12 -15.42 -9.41
N MET A 365 -9.89 -14.40 -9.78
CA MET A 365 -10.47 -13.42 -8.85
C MET A 365 -11.96 -13.61 -8.70
N SER A 366 -12.48 -13.29 -7.52
CA SER A 366 -13.90 -13.39 -7.20
C SER A 366 -14.44 -12.05 -6.69
N PHE A 367 -15.64 -11.70 -7.14
CA PHE A 367 -16.34 -10.47 -6.77
C PHE A 367 -17.77 -10.80 -6.37
N LEU A 368 -18.25 -10.17 -5.30
CA LEU A 368 -19.64 -10.25 -4.85
C LEU A 368 -20.35 -8.92 -5.05
N PHE A 369 -21.58 -9.01 -5.56
CA PHE A 369 -22.47 -7.90 -5.79
C PHE A 369 -23.79 -8.15 -5.05
N ALA A 370 -24.23 -7.21 -4.21
CA ALA A 370 -25.47 -7.33 -3.46
C ALA A 370 -26.64 -6.64 -4.19
N PRO A 371 -27.80 -7.29 -4.36
CA PRO A 371 -28.98 -6.66 -4.97
C PRO A 371 -29.58 -5.64 -3.99
N GLY A 372 -29.17 -4.39 -4.13
CA GLY A 372 -29.57 -3.28 -3.26
C GLY A 372 -28.63 -2.07 -3.38
N ASP A 373 -27.40 -2.27 -3.85
CA ASP A 373 -26.46 -1.18 -4.06
C ASP A 373 -26.88 -0.26 -5.21
N SER A 374 -27.44 0.89 -4.83
CA SER A 374 -27.82 1.96 -5.75
C SER A 374 -26.65 2.56 -6.55
N SER A 375 -25.40 2.27 -6.18
CA SER A 375 -24.16 2.64 -6.87
C SER A 375 -23.62 1.56 -7.82
N GLY A 376 -24.14 0.33 -7.72
CA GLY A 376 -23.39 -0.85 -8.11
C GLY A 376 -23.29 -1.08 -9.62
N SER A 377 -22.20 -0.63 -10.22
CA SER A 377 -21.78 -1.04 -11.58
C SER A 377 -20.87 -2.26 -11.47
N LEU A 378 -21.03 -3.25 -12.36
CA LEU A 378 -20.07 -4.34 -12.48
C LEU A 378 -18.72 -3.88 -13.09
N TYR A 379 -18.62 -2.61 -13.49
CA TYR A 379 -17.42 -2.04 -14.11
C TYR A 379 -16.15 -2.30 -13.28
N GLY A 380 -16.19 -2.11 -11.96
CA GLY A 380 -15.03 -2.32 -11.08
C GLY A 380 -14.50 -3.76 -11.17
N ALA A 381 -15.38 -4.75 -11.01
CA ALA A 381 -15.02 -6.17 -11.10
C ALA A 381 -14.44 -6.53 -12.49
N PHE A 382 -15.13 -6.15 -13.56
CA PHE A 382 -14.63 -6.41 -14.92
C PHE A 382 -13.31 -5.70 -15.21
N GLN A 383 -13.11 -4.49 -14.67
CA GLN A 383 -11.89 -3.73 -14.86
C GLN A 383 -10.71 -4.41 -14.18
N GLU A 384 -10.85 -4.82 -12.92
CA GLU A 384 -9.81 -5.54 -12.19
C GLU A 384 -9.46 -6.86 -12.88
N ILE A 385 -10.47 -7.61 -13.33
CA ILE A 385 -10.27 -8.81 -14.15
C ILE A 385 -9.49 -8.49 -15.43
N GLY A 386 -9.93 -7.48 -16.18
CA GLY A 386 -9.26 -7.08 -17.42
C GLY A 386 -7.80 -6.66 -17.23
N ASN A 387 -7.49 -5.95 -16.14
CA ASN A 387 -6.12 -5.53 -15.81
C ASN A 387 -5.20 -6.74 -15.51
N ASN A 388 -5.72 -7.77 -14.82
CA ASN A 388 -4.92 -8.94 -14.42
C ASN A 388 -4.74 -9.99 -15.54
N ILE A 389 -5.63 -10.03 -16.52
CA ILE A 389 -5.60 -11.03 -17.60
C ILE A 389 -4.35 -10.92 -18.49
N GLY A 390 -3.55 -9.84 -18.37
CA GLY A 390 -2.21 -9.73 -18.95
C GLY A 390 -2.19 -9.75 -20.47
N SER A 391 -1.99 -8.61 -21.13
CA SER A 391 -1.82 -8.55 -22.59
C SER A 391 -0.40 -8.11 -22.96
N GLU A 392 0.29 -8.90 -23.81
CA GLU A 392 1.61 -8.59 -24.38
C GLU A 392 1.70 -7.27 -25.17
N CYS A 393 0.58 -6.66 -25.53
CA CYS A 393 0.63 -5.51 -26.42
C CYS A 393 0.66 -4.18 -25.68
N VAL A 394 1.54 -3.30 -26.18
CA VAL A 394 1.44 -1.85 -25.99
C VAL A 394 0.16 -1.42 -26.70
N ASP A 395 -0.97 -1.51 -26.02
CA ASP A 395 -2.24 -1.18 -26.65
C ASP A 395 -2.45 0.34 -26.62
N GLU A 396 -2.17 0.99 -27.75
CA GLU A 396 -2.56 2.39 -28.00
C GLU A 396 -4.09 2.60 -27.87
N ASP A 397 -4.88 1.52 -27.93
CA ASP A 397 -6.33 1.52 -27.72
C ASP A 397 -6.78 1.20 -26.29
N LYS A 398 -5.85 0.94 -25.33
CA LYS A 398 -6.22 0.70 -23.93
C LYS A 398 -6.92 1.94 -23.37
N SER A 399 -8.17 1.77 -22.93
CA SER A 399 -8.90 2.82 -22.24
C SER A 399 -8.46 2.91 -20.79
N ILE A 400 -8.22 4.12 -20.31
CA ILE A 400 -7.86 4.45 -18.93
C ILE A 400 -9.09 5.01 -18.24
N LYS A 401 -9.43 4.45 -17.08
CA LYS A 401 -10.52 4.97 -16.24
C LYS A 401 -10.06 6.27 -15.59
N VAL A 402 -10.85 7.33 -15.80
CA VAL A 402 -10.62 8.65 -15.21
C VAL A 402 -11.47 8.84 -13.97
N HIS A 403 -12.74 8.41 -14.03
CA HIS A 403 -13.70 8.65 -12.97
C HIS A 403 -14.75 7.55 -12.93
N HIS A 404 -15.27 7.28 -11.74
CA HIS A 404 -16.50 6.53 -11.56
C HIS A 404 -17.34 7.19 -10.47
N GLY A 405 -18.65 7.21 -10.58
CA GLY A 405 -19.50 7.80 -9.55
C GLY A 405 -20.94 7.39 -9.70
N SER A 406 -21.77 7.84 -8.76
CA SER A 406 -23.21 7.59 -8.75
C SER A 406 -24.01 8.88 -8.73
N LEU A 407 -25.22 8.84 -9.28
CA LEU A 407 -26.21 9.90 -9.35
C LEU A 407 -27.54 9.38 -8.83
N SER A 408 -28.29 10.24 -8.15
CA SER A 408 -29.67 9.99 -7.78
C SER A 408 -30.47 11.28 -7.80
N THR A 409 -31.71 11.23 -8.30
CA THR A 409 -32.62 12.38 -8.22
C THR A 409 -33.10 12.66 -6.80
N THR A 410 -32.94 11.72 -5.86
CA THR A 410 -33.38 11.87 -4.46
C THR A 410 -32.31 12.39 -3.50
N SER A 411 -31.03 12.28 -3.84
CA SER A 411 -29.92 12.70 -2.99
C SER A 411 -29.02 13.74 -3.67
N ASN A 412 -28.23 13.31 -4.65
CA ASN A 412 -27.35 14.17 -5.43
C ASN A 412 -27.46 13.84 -6.92
N ASN A 413 -28.01 14.78 -7.69
CA ASN A 413 -28.23 14.64 -9.12
C ASN A 413 -27.12 15.27 -9.97
N ARG A 414 -26.02 15.71 -9.36
CA ARG A 414 -24.84 16.27 -10.04
C ARG A 414 -23.55 15.69 -9.50
N GLY A 415 -22.54 15.59 -10.35
CA GLY A 415 -21.18 15.27 -9.93
C GLY A 415 -20.14 15.88 -10.86
N GLN A 416 -18.87 15.69 -10.56
CA GLN A 416 -17.77 16.30 -11.30
C GLN A 416 -16.63 15.30 -11.53
N PHE A 417 -15.90 15.49 -12.63
CA PHE A 417 -14.64 14.79 -12.92
C PHE A 417 -13.64 15.76 -13.55
N PHE A 418 -12.36 15.41 -13.52
CA PHE A 418 -11.29 16.19 -14.14
C PHE A 418 -10.68 15.39 -15.30
N ILE A 419 -10.50 16.03 -16.46
CA ILE A 419 -9.76 15.46 -17.59
C ILE A 419 -8.39 16.14 -17.70
N SER A 420 -7.34 15.33 -17.60
CA SER A 420 -5.96 15.73 -17.91
C SER A 420 -5.61 15.43 -19.37
N GLN A 421 -4.47 15.97 -19.82
CA GLN A 421 -4.04 15.85 -21.22
C GLN A 421 -3.77 14.40 -21.63
N ASP A 422 -3.27 13.56 -20.73
CA ASP A 422 -2.89 12.15 -20.92
C ASP A 422 -4.08 11.18 -21.07
N VAL A 423 -5.33 11.64 -20.91
CA VAL A 423 -6.56 10.83 -21.06
C VAL A 423 -7.63 11.52 -21.91
N SER A 424 -7.21 12.48 -22.75
CA SER A 424 -8.11 13.39 -23.49
C SER A 424 -8.54 12.90 -24.88
N LYS A 425 -8.00 11.78 -25.38
CA LYS A 425 -8.34 11.20 -26.70
C LYS A 425 -9.43 10.14 -26.53
N ASP A 426 -10.33 10.04 -27.50
CA ASP A 426 -11.40 9.01 -27.54
C ASP A 426 -12.14 8.86 -26.20
N THR A 427 -12.41 9.98 -25.53
CA THR A 427 -13.03 10.00 -24.20
C THR A 427 -14.50 9.64 -24.30
N ARG A 428 -14.95 8.74 -23.43
CA ARG A 428 -16.35 8.36 -23.31
C ARG A 428 -16.84 8.56 -21.88
N VAL A 429 -18.00 9.21 -21.76
CA VAL A 429 -18.72 9.33 -20.49
C VAL A 429 -19.94 8.43 -20.57
N ILE A 430 -19.92 7.34 -19.82
CA ILE A 430 -20.89 6.25 -19.90
C ILE A 430 -21.78 6.29 -18.67
N PHE A 431 -23.09 6.39 -18.88
CA PHE A 431 -24.10 6.34 -17.84
C PHE A 431 -24.86 5.02 -17.91
N GLU A 432 -24.91 4.30 -16.79
CA GLU A 432 -25.70 3.08 -16.63
C GLU A 432 -26.84 3.39 -15.67
N TYR A 433 -28.08 3.17 -16.10
CA TYR A 433 -29.25 3.50 -15.30
C TYR A 433 -30.14 2.28 -15.08
N GLN A 434 -30.97 2.35 -14.05
CA GLN A 434 -32.04 1.37 -13.85
C GLN A 434 -33.27 1.79 -14.65
N THR A 435 -34.08 0.82 -15.05
CA THR A 435 -35.28 1.05 -15.84
C THR A 435 -36.24 2.03 -15.14
N SER A 436 -36.18 3.31 -15.52
CA SER A 436 -37.15 4.35 -15.13
C SER A 436 -37.48 5.26 -16.32
N SER A 437 -38.68 5.84 -16.30
CA SER A 437 -39.21 6.64 -17.40
C SER A 437 -38.39 7.91 -17.65
N ASN A 438 -38.11 8.14 -18.94
CA ASN A 438 -37.49 9.32 -19.56
C ASN A 438 -36.38 10.02 -18.74
N ILE A 439 -35.29 9.27 -18.51
CA ILE A 439 -34.02 9.78 -17.98
C ILE A 439 -33.25 10.52 -19.07
N GLU A 440 -32.67 11.66 -18.70
CA GLU A 440 -31.78 12.44 -19.54
C GLU A 440 -30.51 12.81 -18.77
N PHE A 441 -29.37 12.70 -19.44
CA PHE A 441 -28.07 13.08 -18.90
C PHE A 441 -27.54 14.33 -19.58
N TYR A 442 -26.80 15.13 -18.82
CA TYR A 442 -26.22 16.37 -19.29
C TYR A 442 -24.76 16.48 -18.84
N LEU A 443 -23.92 17.05 -19.69
CA LEU A 443 -22.54 17.44 -19.37
C LEU A 443 -22.36 18.94 -19.51
N GLU A 444 -21.49 19.49 -18.69
CA GLU A 444 -21.05 20.89 -18.75
C GLU A 444 -19.53 20.93 -18.66
N SER A 445 -18.90 21.52 -19.68
CA SER A 445 -17.46 21.74 -19.72
C SER A 445 -17.02 22.90 -18.81
N ASN A 446 -15.73 22.99 -18.50
CA ASN A 446 -15.15 24.13 -17.78
C ASN A 446 -15.33 25.49 -18.48
N SER A 447 -15.59 25.50 -19.79
CA SER A 447 -15.88 26.73 -20.55
C SER A 447 -17.37 27.11 -20.53
N GLY A 448 -18.23 26.30 -19.91
CA GLY A 448 -19.68 26.50 -19.83
C GLY A 448 -20.47 25.93 -21.01
N GLN A 449 -19.82 25.25 -21.96
CA GLN A 449 -20.52 24.54 -23.03
C GLN A 449 -21.29 23.34 -22.47
N GLN A 450 -22.58 23.24 -22.84
CA GLN A 450 -23.49 22.18 -22.40
C GLN A 450 -23.71 21.12 -23.49
N TYR A 451 -23.82 19.87 -23.05
CA TYR A 451 -24.14 18.73 -23.88
C TYR A 451 -25.32 17.96 -23.26
N GLY A 452 -26.19 17.40 -24.10
CA GLY A 452 -27.37 16.66 -23.66
C GLY A 452 -27.98 15.84 -24.81
N PRO A 453 -29.26 15.46 -24.71
CA PRO A 453 -29.92 14.60 -25.71
C PRO A 453 -29.90 15.09 -27.16
N GLU A 454 -29.80 16.41 -27.36
CA GLU A 454 -29.75 17.05 -28.68
C GLU A 454 -28.32 17.15 -29.25
N SER A 455 -27.30 16.77 -28.48
CA SER A 455 -25.90 16.84 -28.89
C SER A 455 -25.53 15.68 -29.81
N THR A 456 -24.68 15.92 -30.80
CA THR A 456 -24.18 14.89 -31.73
C THR A 456 -23.33 13.81 -31.04
N GLU A 457 -22.74 14.16 -29.92
CA GLU A 457 -21.90 13.29 -29.08
C GLU A 457 -22.72 12.33 -28.23
N TYR A 458 -24.02 12.58 -28.07
CA TYR A 458 -24.90 11.80 -27.19
C TYR A 458 -25.59 10.66 -27.93
N SER A 459 -25.55 9.47 -27.35
CA SER A 459 -26.30 8.31 -27.82
C SER A 459 -26.78 7.43 -26.67
N CYS A 460 -27.90 6.73 -26.85
CA CYS A 460 -28.41 5.77 -25.87
C CYS A 460 -28.69 4.41 -26.50
N ARG A 461 -28.36 3.35 -25.75
CA ARG A 461 -28.68 1.95 -26.00
C ARG A 461 -29.74 1.53 -25.00
N SER A 462 -30.99 1.82 -25.33
CA SER A 462 -32.14 1.57 -24.45
C SER A 462 -32.33 0.10 -24.05
N GLN A 463 -31.87 -0.85 -24.87
CA GLN A 463 -31.90 -2.28 -24.55
C GLN A 463 -30.96 -2.68 -23.41
N LEU A 464 -29.94 -1.87 -23.13
CA LEU A 464 -28.94 -2.12 -22.09
C LEU A 464 -29.05 -1.11 -20.93
N ASN A 465 -29.98 -0.15 -21.02
CA ASN A 465 -30.06 1.01 -20.14
C ASN A 465 -28.72 1.76 -20.01
N ILE A 466 -28.10 2.07 -21.15
CA ILE A 466 -26.83 2.81 -21.23
C ILE A 466 -26.99 4.05 -22.09
N CYS A 467 -26.49 5.19 -21.63
CA CYS A 467 -26.31 6.40 -22.44
C CYS A 467 -24.85 6.83 -22.42
N ILE A 468 -24.34 7.37 -23.52
CA ILE A 468 -22.91 7.62 -23.72
C ILE A 468 -22.74 8.97 -24.40
N PHE A 469 -21.78 9.74 -23.89
CA PHE A 469 -21.18 10.85 -24.64
C PHE A 469 -19.83 10.42 -25.18
N GLU A 470 -19.62 10.51 -26.49
CA GLU A 470 -18.37 10.13 -27.15
C GLU A 470 -17.66 11.35 -27.74
N PHE A 471 -16.41 11.55 -27.36
CA PHE A 471 -15.57 12.66 -27.84
C PHE A 471 -14.29 12.11 -28.46
N SER A 472 -14.01 12.43 -29.71
CA SER A 472 -12.70 12.09 -30.33
C SER A 472 -11.53 12.79 -29.61
N SER A 473 -11.77 14.00 -29.13
CA SER A 473 -10.90 14.71 -28.20
C SER A 473 -11.75 15.62 -27.31
N ILE A 474 -11.56 15.52 -26.00
CA ILE A 474 -12.31 16.31 -25.01
C ILE A 474 -11.42 17.43 -24.44
N GLN A 475 -12.02 18.57 -24.10
CA GLN A 475 -11.31 19.68 -23.46
C GLN A 475 -10.78 19.27 -22.06
N THR A 476 -9.52 19.55 -21.78
CA THR A 476 -8.92 19.34 -20.45
C THR A 476 -9.50 20.30 -19.41
N GLY A 477 -9.67 19.82 -18.18
CA GLY A 477 -10.18 20.59 -17.05
C GLY A 477 -11.32 19.91 -16.32
N MET A 478 -11.99 20.66 -15.44
CA MET A 478 -13.15 20.18 -14.68
C MET A 478 -14.40 20.10 -15.56
N TRP A 479 -15.11 18.99 -15.47
CA TRP A 479 -16.40 18.74 -16.11
C TRP A 479 -17.45 18.44 -15.05
N THR A 480 -18.68 18.85 -15.31
CA THR A 480 -19.83 18.55 -14.46
C THR A 480 -20.79 17.66 -15.23
N TYR A 481 -21.32 16.63 -14.59
CA TYR A 481 -22.39 15.78 -15.11
C TYR A 481 -23.63 15.88 -14.26
N ALA A 482 -24.80 15.73 -14.88
CA ALA A 482 -26.09 15.81 -14.21
C ALA A 482 -27.09 14.80 -14.75
N LEU A 483 -28.00 14.36 -13.88
CA LEU A 483 -29.15 13.52 -14.19
C LEU A 483 -30.45 14.33 -14.04
N ARG A 484 -31.38 14.19 -14.99
CA ARG A 484 -32.74 14.73 -14.92
C ARG A 484 -33.75 13.68 -15.36
N THR A 485 -34.95 13.73 -14.78
CA THR A 485 -36.11 12.96 -15.22
C THR A 485 -37.17 13.93 -15.74
N ALA A 486 -37.66 13.69 -16.97
CA ALA A 486 -38.63 14.59 -17.59
C ALA A 486 -39.99 14.60 -16.85
N ASP A 487 -40.31 13.52 -16.14
CA ASP A 487 -41.54 13.29 -15.40
C ASP A 487 -41.41 13.53 -13.87
N GLY A 488 -40.22 13.90 -13.38
CA GLY A 488 -39.93 14.07 -11.96
C GLY A 488 -39.86 12.76 -11.16
N SER A 489 -39.78 11.61 -11.84
CA SER A 489 -39.63 10.30 -11.20
C SER A 489 -38.28 10.15 -10.46
N SER A 490 -38.26 9.25 -9.49
CA SER A 490 -37.02 8.85 -8.81
C SER A 490 -36.18 7.98 -9.74
N ALA A 491 -34.91 8.35 -9.92
CA ALA A 491 -33.98 7.69 -10.82
C ALA A 491 -32.58 7.70 -10.23
N SER A 492 -31.83 6.63 -10.48
CA SER A 492 -30.42 6.53 -10.16
C SER A 492 -29.62 6.03 -11.37
N ALA A 493 -28.36 6.44 -11.43
CA ALA A 493 -27.42 6.02 -12.45
C ALA A 493 -26.00 5.97 -11.90
N SER A 494 -25.16 5.09 -12.43
CA SER A 494 -23.72 5.22 -12.29
C SER A 494 -23.16 5.96 -13.51
N VAL A 495 -22.03 6.61 -13.33
CA VAL A 495 -21.25 7.23 -14.41
C VAL A 495 -19.83 6.67 -14.38
N THR A 496 -19.32 6.34 -15.55
CA THR A 496 -17.93 5.93 -15.76
C THR A 496 -17.33 6.79 -16.85
N VAL A 497 -16.18 7.40 -16.57
CA VAL A 497 -15.42 8.18 -17.54
C VAL A 497 -14.16 7.41 -17.90
N VAL A 498 -13.99 7.14 -19.19
CA VAL A 498 -12.80 6.51 -19.74
C VAL A 498 -12.22 7.36 -20.85
N GLY A 499 -10.90 7.37 -21.00
CA GLY A 499 -10.21 8.06 -22.08
C GLY A 499 -8.96 7.31 -22.50
N LYS A 500 -8.42 7.66 -23.65
CA LYS A 500 -7.17 7.11 -24.17
C LYS A 500 -6.07 8.16 -24.14
N ASN A 501 -4.84 7.68 -24.16
CA ASN A 501 -3.69 8.56 -24.21
C ASN A 501 -3.50 9.14 -25.63
N PRO A 502 -3.48 10.47 -25.79
CA PRO A 502 -3.20 11.08 -27.09
C PRO A 502 -1.74 10.93 -27.54
N SER A 503 -0.81 10.63 -26.63
CA SER A 503 0.63 10.51 -26.92
C SER A 503 1.15 9.10 -26.64
N THR A 504 2.01 8.60 -27.53
CA THR A 504 2.70 7.31 -27.35
C THR A 504 4.02 7.45 -26.59
N THR A 505 4.48 8.68 -26.30
CA THR A 505 5.77 8.97 -25.64
C THR A 505 5.70 9.13 -24.13
N ILE A 506 4.51 9.25 -23.55
CA ILE A 506 4.31 9.35 -22.09
C ILE A 506 3.19 8.37 -21.79
N LYS A 507 3.43 7.27 -21.06
CA LYS A 507 2.33 6.39 -20.66
C LYS A 507 1.50 7.07 -19.57
N ALA A 508 0.23 6.68 -19.50
CA ALA A 508 -0.69 7.23 -18.51
C ALA A 508 -0.27 6.85 -17.09
N ILE A 509 -0.71 7.64 -16.12
CA ILE A 509 -0.54 7.30 -14.70
C ILE A 509 -1.42 6.08 -14.41
N GLU A 510 -0.81 5.01 -13.90
CA GLU A 510 -1.50 3.79 -13.45
C GLU A 510 -1.47 3.73 -11.93
N ALA A 511 -2.59 3.30 -11.34
CA ALA A 511 -2.71 3.05 -9.92
C ALA A 511 -3.09 1.58 -9.73
N GLU A 512 -2.32 0.86 -8.92
CA GLU A 512 -2.59 -0.51 -8.52
C GLU A 512 -2.89 -0.55 -7.03
N VAL A 513 -3.83 -1.40 -6.60
CA VAL A 513 -4.25 -1.49 -5.21
C VAL A 513 -4.06 -2.92 -4.72
N TYR A 514 -3.53 -3.07 -3.51
CA TYR A 514 -3.20 -4.34 -2.90
C TYR A 514 -3.86 -4.44 -1.53
N TRP A 515 -4.47 -5.59 -1.27
CA TRP A 515 -4.92 -5.98 0.07
C TRP A 515 -3.85 -6.85 0.73
N HIS A 516 -3.56 -6.57 2.00
CA HIS A 516 -2.83 -7.49 2.85
C HIS A 516 -3.81 -8.25 3.74
N LEU A 517 -3.86 -9.56 3.52
CA LEU A 517 -4.52 -10.50 4.41
C LEU A 517 -3.41 -11.11 5.25
N SER A 518 -3.35 -10.74 6.52
CA SER A 518 -2.54 -11.47 7.50
C SER A 518 -3.04 -12.93 7.47
N ALA A 519 -2.19 -13.83 6.98
CA ALA A 519 -2.37 -15.28 6.87
C ALA A 519 -3.79 -15.81 7.15
N ILE A 520 -4.50 -16.19 6.09
CA ILE A 520 -5.88 -16.73 6.13
C ILE A 520 -5.97 -18.07 6.91
N ASP A 521 -4.84 -18.67 7.26
CA ASP A 521 -4.82 -20.01 7.87
C ASP A 521 -5.27 -20.07 9.34
N ASP A 522 -5.46 -18.94 10.04
CA ASP A 522 -5.81 -18.94 11.46
C ASP A 522 -6.79 -17.79 11.84
N ILE A 523 -7.86 -17.59 11.07
CA ILE A 523 -8.95 -16.70 11.52
C ILE A 523 -9.78 -17.45 12.57
N ASP A 524 -9.39 -17.29 13.83
CA ASP A 524 -10.19 -17.69 14.98
C ASP A 524 -11.42 -16.78 15.06
N VAL A 525 -12.62 -17.38 15.09
CA VAL A 525 -13.89 -16.64 15.13
C VAL A 525 -13.95 -15.79 16.40
N GLY A 526 -13.94 -14.45 16.25
CA GLY A 526 -14.08 -13.49 17.35
C GLY A 526 -12.92 -12.51 17.52
N THR A 527 -11.88 -12.57 16.70
CA THR A 527 -10.81 -11.56 16.67
C THR A 527 -11.04 -10.52 15.57
N GLU A 528 -10.98 -9.23 15.91
CA GLU A 528 -10.90 -8.15 14.92
C GLU A 528 -9.57 -8.24 14.17
N THR A 529 -9.58 -8.79 12.95
CA THR A 529 -8.41 -8.79 12.07
C THR A 529 -8.34 -7.46 11.33
N ILE A 530 -7.28 -6.69 11.59
CA ILE A 530 -7.00 -5.46 10.85
C ILE A 530 -6.59 -5.83 9.43
N GLN A 531 -7.31 -5.30 8.45
CA GLN A 531 -6.94 -5.40 7.03
C GLN A 531 -6.24 -4.10 6.61
N THR A 532 -5.13 -4.22 5.87
CA THR A 532 -4.36 -3.07 5.40
C THR A 532 -4.44 -2.98 3.89
N ILE A 533 -4.71 -1.78 3.38
CA ILE A 533 -4.79 -1.47 1.95
C ILE A 533 -3.56 -0.65 1.57
N HIS A 534 -2.88 -1.08 0.52
CA HIS A 534 -1.79 -0.36 -0.11
C HIS A 534 -2.20 0.03 -1.53
N ALA A 535 -1.70 1.15 -2.02
CA ALA A 535 -1.79 1.48 -3.43
C ALA A 535 -0.44 1.97 -3.92
N THR A 536 -0.12 1.67 -5.16
CA THR A 536 1.06 2.19 -5.85
C THR A 536 0.59 3.03 -7.03
N VAL A 537 0.99 4.30 -7.06
CA VAL A 537 0.75 5.17 -8.21
C VAL A 537 2.07 5.32 -8.95
N SER A 538 2.08 4.85 -10.19
CA SER A 538 3.27 4.89 -11.03
C SER A 538 2.94 5.40 -12.41
N GLN A 539 3.93 6.04 -13.02
CA GLN A 539 3.90 6.37 -14.43
C GLN A 539 4.92 5.49 -15.12
N ALA A 540 4.47 4.67 -16.06
CA ALA A 540 5.39 3.90 -16.86
C ALA A 540 6.20 4.83 -17.79
N GLN A 541 7.52 4.76 -17.71
CA GLN A 541 8.42 5.41 -18.66
C GLN A 541 8.50 4.55 -19.94
N CYS A 542 9.00 5.14 -21.03
CA CYS A 542 9.00 4.55 -22.36
C CYS A 542 9.52 3.10 -22.37
N ALA A 543 8.84 2.20 -23.07
CA ALA A 543 9.22 0.80 -23.28
C ALA A 543 9.36 -0.12 -22.05
N SER A 544 9.80 0.32 -20.86
CA SER A 544 9.92 -0.53 -19.64
C SER A 544 10.59 0.20 -18.48
N GLY A 545 9.80 0.60 -17.49
CA GLY A 545 10.29 1.24 -16.27
C GLY A 545 9.16 1.94 -15.54
N TYR A 546 9.09 1.80 -14.22
CA TYR A 546 8.07 2.44 -13.40
C TYR A 546 8.67 3.64 -12.69
N SER A 547 8.15 4.84 -12.91
CA SER A 547 8.47 6.01 -12.09
C SER A 547 7.38 6.23 -11.05
N PRO A 548 7.71 6.28 -9.74
CA PRO A 548 6.72 6.60 -8.73
C PRO A 548 6.18 8.00 -8.94
N VAL A 549 4.86 8.17 -8.83
CA VAL A 549 4.23 9.50 -8.89
C VAL A 549 4.27 10.10 -7.49
N VAL A 550 5.12 11.10 -7.32
CA VAL A 550 5.26 11.78 -6.03
C VAL A 550 4.15 12.83 -5.81
N HIS A 551 3.61 12.90 -4.60
CA HIS A 551 2.60 13.80 -4.07
C HIS A 551 1.19 13.47 -4.58
N ALA A 552 0.96 12.21 -4.93
CA ALA A 552 -0.34 11.72 -5.35
C ALA A 552 -1.34 11.78 -4.19
N ASN A 553 -2.44 12.52 -4.32
CA ASN A 553 -3.52 12.37 -3.35
C ASN A 553 -4.31 11.11 -3.72
N VAL A 554 -4.10 10.03 -2.96
CA VAL A 554 -4.73 8.74 -3.24
C VAL A 554 -5.87 8.51 -2.25
N THR A 555 -7.08 8.34 -2.80
CA THR A 555 -8.25 7.99 -2.02
C THR A 555 -8.79 6.64 -2.50
N VAL A 556 -8.99 5.74 -1.56
CA VAL A 556 -9.59 4.42 -1.77
C VAL A 556 -11.01 4.43 -1.23
N ASN A 557 -11.98 4.12 -2.08
CA ASN A 557 -13.34 3.79 -1.63
C ASN A 557 -13.47 2.29 -1.49
N VAL A 558 -13.98 1.84 -0.35
CA VAL A 558 -14.10 0.45 0.11
C VAL A 558 -15.59 0.13 0.24
N GLU A 559 -16.18 -0.56 -0.74
CA GLU A 559 -17.57 -1.06 -0.69
C GLU A 559 -17.73 -2.27 0.24
N ARG A 560 -18.41 -2.11 1.39
CA ARG A 560 -18.61 -3.18 2.37
C ARG A 560 -19.92 -3.94 2.10
N PRO A 561 -19.95 -5.27 2.27
CA PRO A 561 -21.17 -6.05 2.09
C PRO A 561 -22.20 -5.75 3.17
N GLY A 562 -23.46 -6.06 2.85
CA GLY A 562 -24.60 -5.76 3.72
C GLY A 562 -25.04 -4.31 3.58
N ASN A 563 -25.58 -3.74 4.66
CA ASN A 563 -26.13 -2.37 4.66
C ASN A 563 -25.15 -1.33 5.21
N ASP A 564 -23.88 -1.68 5.42
CA ASP A 564 -22.92 -0.82 6.11
C ASP A 564 -22.36 0.30 5.21
N GLY A 565 -22.65 0.26 3.90
CA GLY A 565 -22.27 1.29 2.94
C GLY A 565 -20.75 1.44 2.74
N PRO A 566 -20.33 2.22 1.73
CA PRO A 566 -18.94 2.38 1.39
C PRO A 566 -18.17 3.22 2.42
N VAL A 567 -16.89 2.92 2.61
CA VAL A 567 -15.94 3.70 3.42
C VAL A 567 -14.91 4.35 2.50
N THR A 568 -14.62 5.62 2.70
CA THR A 568 -13.58 6.34 1.96
C THR A 568 -12.35 6.51 2.85
N LEU A 569 -11.21 6.02 2.39
CA LEU A 569 -9.92 6.10 3.07
C LEU A 569 -8.96 6.94 2.22
N ALA A 570 -8.39 7.99 2.81
CA ALA A 570 -7.24 8.66 2.22
C ALA A 570 -5.99 7.82 2.53
N LEU A 571 -5.28 7.37 1.49
CA LEU A 571 -3.99 6.72 1.65
C LEU A 571 -2.91 7.78 1.82
N LEU A 572 -1.91 7.45 2.62
CA LEU A 572 -0.92 8.39 3.12
C LEU A 572 0.18 8.77 2.09
N ASP A 573 0.03 8.35 0.83
CA ASP A 573 1.07 8.47 -0.19
C ASP A 573 1.20 9.90 -0.74
N ASN A 574 1.72 10.82 0.06
CA ASN A 574 2.12 12.13 -0.42
C ASN A 574 3.42 12.09 -1.24
N GLY A 575 3.75 11.02 -1.96
CA GLY A 575 4.91 10.93 -2.84
C GLY A 575 6.25 10.76 -2.23
N ALA A 576 6.31 10.35 -0.98
CA ALA A 576 7.55 9.90 -0.43
C ALA A 576 7.73 8.43 -0.82
N GLY A 577 8.19 8.18 -2.05
CA GLY A 577 9.13 7.09 -2.22
C GLY A 577 10.21 7.30 -1.15
N GLN A 578 10.24 6.42 -0.15
CA GLN A 578 10.98 6.57 1.11
C GLN A 578 10.75 7.88 1.90
N GLY A 579 10.01 7.76 3.01
CA GLY A 579 10.41 8.36 4.29
C GLY A 579 10.44 9.88 4.44
N LYS A 580 9.28 10.56 4.48
CA LYS A 580 9.10 11.62 5.48
C LYS A 580 8.27 11.08 6.63
N LYS A 581 9.00 10.60 7.65
CA LYS A 581 8.50 10.38 8.99
C LYS A 581 7.81 11.67 9.45
N ILE A 582 6.69 11.56 10.16
CA ILE A 582 6.21 12.67 10.99
C ILE A 582 7.31 12.90 12.03
N GLU A 583 8.17 13.88 11.80
CA GLU A 583 9.27 14.14 12.71
C GLU A 583 8.68 14.76 13.98
N LEU A 584 8.90 14.09 15.11
CA LEU A 584 8.50 14.58 16.42
C LEU A 584 9.23 15.91 16.71
N PRO A 585 8.71 16.77 17.59
CA PRO A 585 9.48 17.89 18.12
C PRO A 585 10.86 17.42 18.59
N ALA A 586 11.91 18.20 18.30
CA ALA A 586 13.27 17.81 18.67
C ALA A 586 13.41 17.70 20.19
N GLN A 587 14.34 16.84 20.65
CA GLN A 587 14.70 16.81 22.07
C GLN A 587 15.37 18.14 22.46
N ILE A 588 14.86 18.78 23.51
CA ILE A 588 15.54 19.93 24.13
C ILE A 588 16.83 19.44 24.80
N LYS A 589 17.99 19.87 24.31
CA LYS A 589 19.31 19.39 24.77
C LYS A 589 20.06 20.35 25.68
N ASP A 590 19.63 21.61 25.73
CA ASP A 590 20.34 22.71 26.39
C ASP A 590 19.59 23.28 27.60
N LEU A 591 18.64 22.52 28.16
CA LEU A 591 17.95 22.91 29.39
C LEU A 591 18.97 23.18 30.49
N ARG A 592 18.89 24.36 31.10
CA ARG A 592 19.79 24.79 32.18
C ARG A 592 19.07 25.67 33.19
N VAL A 593 19.58 25.63 34.41
CA VAL A 593 19.24 26.60 35.47
C VAL A 593 20.18 27.79 35.32
N THR A 594 19.63 28.98 35.17
CA THR A 594 20.42 30.21 35.01
C THR A 594 20.45 31.08 36.26
N ASP A 595 19.45 30.95 37.13
CA ASP A 595 19.37 31.65 38.41
C ASP A 595 18.46 30.91 39.40
N PHE A 596 18.61 31.15 40.70
CA PHE A 596 17.70 30.64 41.73
C PHE A 596 17.73 31.50 43.01
N SER A 597 16.59 31.63 43.68
CA SER A 597 16.45 32.28 44.99
C SER A 597 16.06 31.26 46.07
N TYR A 598 16.90 31.11 47.09
CA TYR A 598 16.58 30.25 48.24
C TYR A 598 15.45 30.79 49.12
N ASN A 599 15.30 32.10 49.20
CA ASN A 599 14.27 32.72 50.05
C ASN A 599 12.89 32.64 49.41
N ASP A 600 12.85 32.79 48.08
CA ASP A 600 11.61 32.80 47.31
C ASP A 600 11.29 31.41 46.72
N ARG A 601 12.23 30.46 46.84
CA ARG A 601 12.21 29.11 46.24
C ARG A 601 11.98 29.15 44.72
N SER A 602 12.35 30.25 44.09
CA SER A 602 12.21 30.46 42.66
C SER A 602 13.46 29.99 41.92
N VAL A 603 13.28 29.43 40.73
CA VAL A 603 14.35 28.93 39.87
C VAL A 603 14.07 29.38 38.44
N THR A 604 15.07 29.98 37.80
CA THR A 604 15.00 30.38 36.40
C THR A 604 15.56 29.28 35.52
N LEU A 605 14.68 28.69 34.71
CA LEU A 605 14.98 27.69 33.70
C LEU A 605 15.10 28.37 32.34
N THR A 606 16.05 27.90 31.53
CA THR A 606 16.30 28.43 30.18
C THR A 606 16.66 27.28 29.23
N TRP A 607 16.11 27.31 28.02
CA TRP A 607 16.44 26.40 26.93
C TRP A 607 16.15 27.04 25.57
N THR A 608 16.57 26.40 24.49
CA THR A 608 16.23 26.80 23.11
C THR A 608 14.92 26.13 22.69
N ALA A 609 13.94 26.90 22.23
CA ALA A 609 12.67 26.41 21.75
C ALA A 609 12.86 25.48 20.54
N VAL A 610 12.11 24.37 20.53
CA VAL A 610 12.06 23.40 19.43
C VAL A 610 10.75 23.55 18.66
N GLY A 611 10.71 23.01 17.45
CA GLY A 611 9.58 23.14 16.54
C GLY A 611 8.48 22.10 16.72
N ALA A 612 7.42 22.21 15.92
CA ALA A 612 6.39 21.17 15.79
C ALA A 612 6.90 19.94 15.00
N GLU A 613 7.90 20.14 14.14
CA GLU A 613 8.69 19.09 13.48
C GLU A 613 10.16 19.39 13.69
N LEU A 614 10.87 18.57 14.48
CA LEU A 614 12.26 18.83 14.89
C LEU A 614 12.45 20.25 15.44
N ASP A 615 13.26 21.07 14.78
CA ASP A 615 13.55 22.47 15.10
C ASP A 615 12.84 23.44 14.15
N THR A 616 11.75 23.01 13.50
CA THR A 616 10.97 23.83 12.54
C THR A 616 9.53 24.06 13.01
N GLY A 617 9.07 25.31 12.92
CA GLY A 617 7.75 25.72 13.38
C GLY A 617 7.71 25.99 14.88
N THR A 618 6.55 25.80 15.49
CA THR A 618 6.31 26.18 16.90
C THR A 618 5.64 24.99 17.59
N ALA A 619 6.26 24.47 18.65
CA ALA A 619 5.61 23.46 19.48
C ALA A 619 4.28 24.00 20.03
N SER A 620 3.28 23.14 20.19
CA SER A 620 1.97 23.55 20.68
C SER A 620 1.96 23.77 22.20
N GLN A 621 2.74 22.99 22.95
CA GLN A 621 2.88 23.13 24.39
C GLN A 621 4.18 22.50 24.92
N TYR A 622 4.57 22.84 26.15
CA TYR A 622 5.59 22.18 26.94
C TYR A 622 4.97 21.45 28.13
N GLU A 623 5.51 20.27 28.42
CA GLU A 623 5.27 19.57 29.67
C GLU A 623 6.55 19.63 30.51
N ILE A 624 6.51 20.39 31.60
CA ILE A 624 7.65 20.59 32.50
C ILE A 624 7.38 19.77 33.75
N ARG A 625 8.29 18.84 34.10
CA ARG A 625 8.14 18.00 35.29
C ARG A 625 9.37 18.01 36.18
N TYR A 626 9.15 17.78 37.46
CA TYR A 626 10.18 17.72 38.48
C TYR A 626 10.04 16.48 39.38
N ALA A 627 11.17 16.01 39.89
CA ALA A 627 11.25 14.85 40.78
C ALA A 627 12.42 15.00 41.77
N ASN A 628 12.50 14.08 42.73
CA ASN A 628 13.55 14.05 43.74
C ASN A 628 14.74 13.17 43.32
N ASP A 629 14.59 12.45 42.20
CA ASP A 629 15.61 11.61 41.60
C ASP A 629 15.63 11.83 40.07
N SER A 630 16.82 11.81 39.49
CA SER A 630 16.99 12.06 38.05
C SER A 630 16.63 10.86 37.17
N THR A 631 16.46 9.67 37.77
CA THR A 631 16.23 8.42 37.04
C THR A 631 14.76 8.29 36.66
N SER A 632 13.84 8.61 37.58
CA SER A 632 12.40 8.58 37.38
C SER A 632 11.91 9.57 36.31
N LEU A 633 12.58 10.72 36.17
CA LEU A 633 12.33 11.67 35.07
C LEU A 633 12.72 11.10 33.70
N ARG A 634 13.59 10.09 33.63
CA ARG A 634 14.01 9.45 32.38
C ARG A 634 13.22 8.17 32.08
N SER A 635 12.86 7.40 33.10
CA SER A 635 12.20 6.09 32.95
C SER A 635 10.67 6.13 33.05
N SER A 636 10.10 7.19 33.64
CA SER A 636 8.68 7.29 33.98
C SER A 636 8.23 8.75 34.07
N PHE A 637 8.55 9.54 33.04
CA PHE A 637 8.34 10.99 33.02
C PHE A 637 6.89 11.38 33.28
N ASP A 638 5.96 10.68 32.61
CA ASP A 638 4.50 10.84 32.70
C ASP A 638 3.89 10.59 34.10
N GLN A 639 4.67 10.01 35.01
CA GLN A 639 4.28 9.76 36.40
C GLN A 639 4.90 10.76 37.40
N GLN A 640 5.79 11.67 36.95
CA GLN A 640 6.46 12.65 37.82
C GLN A 640 5.62 13.90 38.10
N ARG A 641 6.04 14.75 39.04
CA ARG A 641 5.25 15.93 39.43
C ARG A 641 5.31 16.98 38.32
N ILE A 642 4.15 17.44 37.86
CA ILE A 642 4.04 18.46 36.80
C ILE A 642 4.14 19.88 37.38
N VAL A 643 4.82 20.77 36.66
CA VAL A 643 4.81 22.22 36.92
C VAL A 643 3.56 22.80 36.27
N VAL A 644 2.64 23.28 37.10
CA VAL A 644 1.40 23.93 36.64
C VAL A 644 1.58 25.45 36.54
N GLN A 645 0.66 26.14 35.86
CA GLN A 645 0.73 27.59 35.61
C GLN A 645 0.94 28.42 36.88
N ASP A 646 0.31 28.06 38.01
CA ASP A 646 0.42 28.79 39.28
C ASP A 646 1.83 28.74 39.90
N MET A 647 2.67 27.82 39.45
CA MET A 647 4.06 27.72 39.89
C MET A 647 4.98 28.64 39.06
N ILE A 648 4.51 29.23 37.97
CA ILE A 648 5.31 30.05 37.04
C ILE A 648 5.06 31.54 37.33
N VAL A 649 6.09 32.26 37.79
CA VAL A 649 5.93 33.63 38.34
C VAL A 649 6.37 34.76 37.39
N ASN A 650 7.00 34.44 36.26
CA ASN A 650 7.39 35.42 35.24
C ASN A 650 6.36 35.61 34.11
N GLY A 651 5.17 35.01 34.24
CA GLY A 651 4.09 35.10 33.25
C GLY A 651 4.30 34.27 31.98
N ALA A 652 5.31 33.39 31.95
CA ALA A 652 5.46 32.40 30.89
C ALA A 652 4.29 31.39 30.92
N ASP A 653 3.88 30.90 29.76
CA ASP A 653 2.74 29.99 29.59
C ASP A 653 3.22 28.76 28.82
N PRO A 654 3.21 27.56 29.43
CA PRO A 654 3.68 26.35 28.78
C PRO A 654 2.81 25.95 27.58
N ASN A 655 1.60 26.51 27.42
CA ASN A 655 0.76 26.28 26.24
C ASN A 655 0.96 27.33 25.14
N LYS A 656 1.95 28.23 25.29
CA LYS A 656 2.34 29.20 24.26
C LYS A 656 3.85 29.21 24.06
N PRO A 657 4.44 28.10 23.57
CA PRO A 657 5.84 28.08 23.18
C PRO A 657 6.17 29.17 22.15
N ARG A 658 7.41 29.64 22.16
CA ARG A 658 7.99 30.49 21.14
C ARG A 658 8.41 29.66 19.93
N ASP A 659 8.59 30.36 18.81
CA ASP A 659 9.08 29.75 17.57
C ASP A 659 10.47 29.12 17.79
N ALA A 660 10.71 28.01 17.08
CA ALA A 660 11.96 27.27 17.19
C ALA A 660 13.20 28.16 17.01
N GLY A 661 14.24 27.89 17.81
CA GLY A 661 15.48 28.68 17.85
C GLY A 661 15.44 29.91 18.77
N GLN A 662 14.27 30.31 19.30
CA GLN A 662 14.19 31.36 20.30
C GLN A 662 14.50 30.84 21.71
N THR A 663 14.98 31.70 22.61
CA THR A 663 15.20 31.34 24.01
C THR A 663 13.90 31.33 24.80
N GLU A 664 13.62 30.23 25.49
CA GLU A 664 12.58 30.10 26.50
C GLU A 664 13.10 30.46 27.89
N VAL A 665 12.26 31.12 28.69
CA VAL A 665 12.59 31.51 30.07
C VAL A 665 11.39 31.28 30.99
N PHE A 666 11.53 30.37 31.95
CA PHE A 666 10.50 30.06 32.94
C PHE A 666 11.05 30.28 34.34
N ILE A 667 10.38 31.09 35.16
CA ILE A 667 10.71 31.23 36.59
C ILE A 667 9.69 30.42 37.38
N ILE A 668 10.11 29.28 37.93
CA ILE A 668 9.24 28.36 38.65
C ILE A 668 9.49 28.42 40.15
N VAL A 669 8.44 28.26 40.97
CA VAL A 669 8.54 28.16 42.44
C VAL A 669 8.31 26.72 42.87
N LEU A 670 9.30 26.12 43.51
CA LEU A 670 9.25 24.71 43.93
C LEU A 670 8.74 24.55 45.39
N PRO A 671 8.09 23.42 45.71
CA PRO A 671 7.54 23.18 47.05
C PRO A 671 8.63 23.01 48.11
N GLU A 672 8.25 23.25 49.37
CA GLU A 672 9.08 22.92 50.53
C GLU A 672 9.18 21.40 50.73
N GLY A 673 10.38 20.87 50.99
CA GLY A 673 10.54 19.49 51.47
C GLY A 673 11.84 18.79 51.04
N ASP A 674 12.27 18.98 49.80
CA ASP A 674 13.38 18.20 49.23
C ASP A 674 14.67 19.01 49.08
N ARG A 675 15.81 18.36 49.31
CA ARG A 675 17.15 18.99 49.33
C ARG A 675 17.69 19.28 47.93
N ILE A 676 17.30 18.46 46.96
CA ILE A 676 17.67 18.58 45.55
C ILE A 676 16.44 18.17 44.74
N PHE A 677 16.04 19.03 43.82
CA PHE A 677 15.06 18.68 42.80
C PHE A 677 15.76 18.47 41.46
N TYR A 678 15.17 17.65 40.62
CA TYR A 678 15.55 17.48 39.23
C TYR A 678 14.41 17.94 38.34
N VAL A 679 14.71 18.54 37.18
CA VAL A 679 13.70 19.02 36.24
C VAL A 679 14.03 18.56 34.82
N ALA A 680 13.00 18.22 34.05
CA ALA A 680 13.08 17.97 32.62
C ALA A 680 11.83 18.50 31.89
N VAL A 681 11.96 18.69 30.58
CA VAL A 681 10.94 19.27 29.70
C VAL A 681 10.70 18.38 28.49
N VAL A 682 9.45 18.28 28.07
CA VAL A 682 9.03 17.66 26.80
C VAL A 682 8.28 18.71 25.99
N ALA A 683 8.58 18.82 24.70
CA ALA A 683 7.80 19.62 23.76
C ALA A 683 6.72 18.74 23.12
N ILE A 684 5.53 19.30 22.89
CA ILE A 684 4.38 18.57 22.38
C ILE A 684 3.74 19.35 21.24
N ASP A 685 3.41 18.64 20.16
CA ASP A 685 2.57 19.13 19.08
C ASP A 685 1.21 18.40 19.09
N ASN A 686 0.13 19.16 19.28
CA ASN A 686 -1.24 18.64 19.40
C ASN A 686 -2.19 19.19 18.32
N ASN A 687 -1.66 19.89 17.31
CA ASN A 687 -2.45 20.40 16.17
C ASN A 687 -2.67 19.33 15.05
N ARG A 688 -2.41 18.05 15.35
CA ARG A 688 -2.51 16.89 14.44
C ARG A 688 -3.51 15.86 14.96
N THR A 689 -3.84 14.86 14.14
CA THR A 689 -4.76 13.77 14.51
C THR A 689 -4.26 12.87 15.65
N GLU A 690 -2.95 12.86 15.91
CA GLU A 690 -2.31 12.23 17.07
C GLU A 690 -1.32 13.21 17.74
N ASN A 691 -1.26 13.22 19.08
CA ASN A 691 -0.32 14.06 19.84
C ASN A 691 1.12 13.56 19.66
N ALA A 692 2.01 14.42 19.16
CA ALA A 692 3.43 14.12 18.97
C ALA A 692 4.28 14.75 20.10
N THR A 693 5.07 13.95 20.81
CA THR A 693 5.91 14.42 21.93
C THR A 693 7.40 14.25 21.63
N SER A 694 8.23 15.21 22.06
CA SER A 694 9.69 15.05 22.01
C SER A 694 10.16 13.99 23.01
N PRO A 695 11.37 13.42 22.82
CA PRO A 695 12.07 12.78 23.92
C PRO A 695 12.25 13.75 25.11
N VAL A 696 12.34 13.21 26.32
CA VAL A 696 12.60 13.98 27.54
C VAL A 696 13.94 14.72 27.40
N SER A 697 13.97 16.00 27.77
CA SER A 697 15.19 16.82 27.73
C SER A 697 16.36 16.24 28.54
N ASN A 698 17.53 16.88 28.45
CA ASN A 698 18.53 16.71 29.50
C ASN A 698 17.93 17.11 30.86
N VAL A 699 18.27 16.36 31.92
CA VAL A 699 17.76 16.60 33.28
C VAL A 699 18.69 17.58 33.99
N VAL A 700 18.15 18.62 34.60
CA VAL A 700 18.91 19.62 35.39
C VAL A 700 18.67 19.44 36.89
N SER A 701 19.72 19.58 37.70
CA SER A 701 19.63 19.52 39.16
C SER A 701 19.53 20.92 39.78
N ILE A 702 18.63 21.06 40.76
CA ILE A 702 18.38 22.29 41.52
C ILE A 702 18.68 22.00 42.99
N PRO A 703 19.85 22.42 43.51
CA PRO A 703 20.18 22.25 44.92
C PRO A 703 19.51 23.36 45.75
N LEU A 704 18.43 23.06 46.47
CA LEU A 704 17.79 23.98 47.44
C LEU A 704 18.28 23.65 48.86
N VAL A 705 19.53 24.01 49.19
CA VAL A 705 20.11 23.77 50.53
C VAL A 705 20.21 25.06 51.33
N ARG A 706 19.50 25.15 52.46
CA ARG A 706 19.89 26.03 53.58
C ARG A 706 20.87 25.26 54.48
N LEU A 707 22.11 25.74 54.61
CA LEU A 707 23.02 25.23 55.63
C LEU A 707 22.57 25.76 57.00
N SER A 708 22.17 24.87 57.90
CA SER A 708 22.01 25.13 59.33
C SER A 708 22.57 23.95 60.13
N ALA A 709 23.24 24.28 61.23
CA ALA A 709 24.18 23.42 61.96
C ALA A 709 23.58 22.11 62.54
N MET A 710 24.47 21.14 62.74
CA MET A 710 24.25 19.74 63.18
C MET A 710 23.48 19.56 64.50
N ALA A 711 22.70 18.46 64.59
CA ALA A 711 22.53 17.61 65.78
C ALA A 711 22.05 16.17 65.38
N PRO A 712 22.37 15.09 66.13
CA PRO A 712 22.21 13.70 65.67
C PRO A 712 21.01 12.91 66.24
N GLU A 713 20.70 11.81 65.53
CA GLU A 713 20.04 10.52 65.92
C GLU A 713 18.52 10.50 66.31
N ASN A 714 17.69 9.60 65.72
CA ASN A 714 17.58 8.16 66.02
C ASN A 714 16.39 7.41 65.32
N THR A 715 16.68 6.19 64.84
CA THR A 715 15.92 4.90 64.82
C THR A 715 14.47 4.65 64.29
N THR A 716 14.38 3.50 63.57
CA THR A 716 13.45 2.33 63.62
C THR A 716 12.24 2.13 62.66
N LYS A 717 12.32 1.04 61.85
CA LYS A 717 11.43 -0.14 61.57
C LYS A 717 9.89 0.08 61.45
N THR A 718 9.05 -0.58 60.61
CA THR A 718 8.87 -2.02 60.27
C THR A 718 7.67 -2.24 59.29
N GLY A 719 7.69 -3.34 58.48
CA GLY A 719 6.63 -4.21 57.82
C GLY A 719 5.19 -3.74 57.47
N TRP A 720 4.35 -4.39 56.63
CA TRP A 720 4.14 -5.80 56.21
C TRP A 720 3.27 -5.93 54.91
N VAL A 721 3.17 -7.18 54.42
CA VAL A 721 2.61 -7.81 53.18
C VAL A 721 1.06 -7.95 53.08
N GLY A 722 0.50 -8.09 51.86
CA GLY A 722 -0.80 -8.75 51.59
C GLY A 722 -1.02 -9.13 50.10
N LEU A 723 -1.51 -10.35 49.82
CA LEU A 723 -1.56 -11.09 48.52
C LEU A 723 -3.00 -11.68 48.29
N ILE A 724 -3.31 -12.10 47.04
CA ILE A 724 -4.25 -13.18 46.54
C ILE A 724 -5.62 -12.72 45.93
N VAL A 725 -6.27 -13.26 44.86
CA VAL A 725 -6.09 -14.11 43.62
C VAL A 725 -7.45 -14.13 42.86
N PHE A 726 -7.43 -14.47 41.55
CA PHE A 726 -8.48 -14.71 40.53
C PHE A 726 -9.62 -15.74 40.77
N HIS A 727 -10.70 -15.60 39.97
CA HIS A 727 -11.57 -16.64 39.34
C HIS A 727 -12.15 -16.02 38.04
N GLY A 728 -12.51 -16.67 36.92
CA GLY A 728 -12.79 -18.05 36.53
C GLY A 728 -13.95 -18.03 35.49
N SER A 729 -13.78 -18.73 34.35
CA SER A 729 -14.52 -18.70 33.07
C SER A 729 -15.97 -19.22 33.06
N ASN A 730 -16.74 -18.92 31.99
CA ASN A 730 -17.51 -19.93 31.19
C ASN A 730 -18.17 -19.37 29.91
N ALA A 731 -18.25 -20.24 28.90
CA ALA A 731 -18.64 -20.05 27.49
C ALA A 731 -20.15 -20.15 27.19
N ILE A 732 -20.58 -19.63 26.03
CA ILE A 732 -21.81 -20.02 25.31
C ILE A 732 -21.58 -19.95 23.78
N MET A 733 -21.86 -21.05 23.07
CA MET A 733 -21.93 -21.15 21.60
C MET A 733 -23.18 -20.47 21.03
N THR A 734 -23.12 -19.89 19.82
CA THR A 734 -24.14 -20.10 18.78
C THR A 734 -23.59 -19.76 17.38
N SER A 735 -24.07 -20.55 16.42
CA SER A 735 -23.81 -20.60 14.98
C SER A 735 -24.15 -19.32 14.18
N LEU A 736 -23.37 -19.00 13.15
CA LEU A 736 -23.83 -18.51 11.83
C LEU A 736 -22.66 -18.40 10.83
N GLY A 737 -22.98 -18.58 9.55
CA GLY A 737 -22.09 -19.03 8.47
C GLY A 737 -21.00 -18.05 8.04
N LEU A 738 -19.91 -18.65 7.55
CA LEU A 738 -18.72 -18.00 7.02
C LEU A 738 -18.94 -17.66 5.53
N GLY A 739 -19.03 -16.37 5.22
CA GLY A 739 -18.69 -15.81 3.91
C GLY A 739 -17.50 -14.88 4.12
N VAL A 740 -16.40 -15.12 3.41
CA VAL A 740 -15.21 -14.26 3.46
C VAL A 740 -15.42 -13.14 2.44
N ILE A 741 -15.33 -11.92 2.93
CA ILE A 741 -15.78 -10.71 2.26
C ILE A 741 -14.59 -10.06 1.55
N PHE A 742 -14.67 -9.87 0.24
CA PHE A 742 -13.82 -8.90 -0.46
C PHE A 742 -14.64 -7.77 -1.06
N ILE A 743 -14.05 -6.59 -0.92
CA ILE A 743 -14.67 -5.28 -1.05
C ILE A 743 -14.22 -4.67 -2.39
N VAL A 744 -15.17 -4.14 -3.15
CA VAL A 744 -14.90 -3.41 -4.40
C VAL A 744 -14.19 -2.10 -4.07
N ILE A 745 -13.05 -1.86 -4.72
CA ILE A 745 -12.29 -0.61 -4.61
C ILE A 745 -12.49 0.27 -5.85
N VAL A 746 -12.83 1.53 -5.61
CA VAL A 746 -12.85 2.58 -6.64
C VAL A 746 -11.84 3.66 -6.25
N VAL A 747 -10.75 3.77 -7.01
CA VAL A 747 -9.72 4.80 -6.83
C VAL A 747 -10.12 6.08 -7.57
N TYR A 748 -9.95 7.22 -6.91
CA TYR A 748 -10.08 8.55 -7.51
C TYR A 748 -8.70 9.21 -7.59
N LEU A 749 -8.33 9.68 -8.78
CA LEU A 749 -7.10 10.45 -9.00
C LEU A 749 -7.45 11.94 -9.09
N ASN A 750 -6.80 12.77 -8.27
CA ASN A 750 -6.83 14.22 -8.40
C ASN A 750 -5.39 14.75 -8.37
N VAL A 751 -4.80 14.93 -9.55
CA VAL A 751 -3.40 15.37 -9.71
C VAL A 751 -3.38 16.90 -9.82
N LYS A 752 -2.73 17.57 -8.86
CA LYS A 752 -2.37 18.99 -8.96
C LYS A 752 -0.85 19.13 -9.07
N GLY A 753 -0.38 19.48 -10.28
CA GLY A 753 0.98 19.99 -10.51
C GLY A 753 1.87 19.06 -11.33
N HIS A 754 2.52 19.62 -12.37
CA HIS A 754 3.54 18.98 -13.20
C HIS A 754 4.91 19.60 -12.91
N LEU A 755 5.94 18.77 -12.82
CA LEU A 755 7.32 19.17 -13.12
C LEU A 755 7.73 18.48 -14.43
N PRO A 756 8.22 19.23 -15.44
CA PRO A 756 8.67 18.66 -16.72
C PRO A 756 10.01 17.94 -16.59
N CYS A 757 10.21 16.89 -17.41
CA CYS A 757 11.34 15.95 -17.46
C CYS A 757 12.76 16.53 -17.76
N ASN A 758 13.04 17.82 -17.52
CA ASN A 758 14.35 18.42 -17.80
C ASN A 758 14.96 19.13 -16.59
N ALA A 759 14.87 18.54 -15.40
CA ALA A 759 15.63 19.02 -14.25
C ALA A 759 15.87 17.89 -13.23
N LEU A 760 16.85 17.02 -13.50
CA LEU A 760 17.73 16.38 -12.51
C LEU A 760 19.05 16.03 -13.20
#